data_AF-A0AAD7FH29-F1
#
_entry.id   AF-A0AAD7FH29-F1
#
_cell.length_a   1.000
_cell.length_b   1.000
_cell.length_c   1.000
_cell.angle_alpha   90.00
_cell.angle_beta   90.00
_cell.angle_gamma   90.00
#
_symmetry.space_group_name_H-M   'P 1'
#
loop_
_entity.id
_entity.type
_entity.pdbx_description
1 polymer ?
#
loop_
_entity_poly.entity_id
_entity_poly.type
_entity_poly.pdbx_seq_one_letter_code
_entity_poly.pdbx_strand_id
1 'polypeptide(L)'
;MPDITGSKPGQISHSGDWVWAQAGTVIELKYKIDIMDDKRRGIRDSQDAHNALTQLAKGARNLLMASGSCFVYVVAVFARTKARIFRFDRSGFSVTESFDFTTEKKHLPTFLWRLYNPQGYSTPLMRGADDTISLPTEPEQERMRKAVSNIQAYKGWGAEDIDGEHLWIRAARYNSHTGELEIVRCFTFGNILSRSDGLFGRATRVFRVILEEDVDAKEQDVNAEEPTVYALKDAWPQECRRPEADFYRLIEEHCKREVKEASGEEREQKQAILDSVAKCHGSLDLSVEHDNSDHDPQLHQTNPTGEGGPNLARHHMRLLLTPVGTPLKDFESTKSLVGALFCAMRHHQTAYNAGVTHRDVSEGNVLFREVPLSGHEFNGFLLDWDYAEFTPAGAERFNDWFPDNPLPAADVDKSLKDITGTFPFMAIEIIKNSDGVARHPVLHGPHHDLESFFWLLVWMVLRHTDLNKDPLACSKLFDRLGHQMKRDYVLEPMPIDNTNRPLYALLERYREAVKIQNLPPPSKPDNDAEELFGPAPTSSNTAEAPIPGNLKYEDILGILKAVLVQSKLPWPENDKAQEFLLPSTRKAGRKKDGSLRVSMMKNATGDSSASLSAGTTAVAGGSGSKKRAAAEAGVRLGEGSGSKKAKTAEGTVKSRGKKK
;
A
#
# COMPACT_ATOMS: atom_id res chain seq x y z
N MET A 1 -7.92 -5.96 26.67
CA MET A 1 -9.33 -5.88 26.23
C MET A 1 -9.82 -4.47 26.45
N PRO A 2 -10.78 -4.00 25.65
CA PRO A 2 -11.46 -2.72 25.91
C PRO A 2 -12.13 -2.72 27.29
N ASP A 3 -12.27 -1.54 27.89
CA ASP A 3 -12.89 -1.40 29.22
C ASP A 3 -14.40 -1.66 29.16
N ILE A 4 -15.06 -1.14 28.13
CA ILE A 4 -16.49 -1.34 27.85
C ILE A 4 -16.66 -1.52 26.34
N THR A 5 -17.57 -2.42 25.94
CA THR A 5 -17.91 -2.67 24.52
C THR A 5 -19.41 -2.66 24.32
N GLY A 6 -19.88 -2.02 23.26
CA GLY A 6 -21.24 -2.25 22.74
C GLY A 6 -21.19 -3.32 21.65
N SER A 7 -22.10 -4.30 21.69
CA SER A 7 -22.24 -5.27 20.60
C SER A 7 -22.91 -4.65 19.38
N LYS A 8 -22.77 -5.27 18.20
CA LYS A 8 -23.54 -4.94 17.00
C LYS A 8 -25.04 -5.26 17.21
N PRO A 9 -25.96 -4.60 16.49
CA PRO A 9 -27.39 -4.95 16.53
C PRO A 9 -27.63 -6.45 16.35
N GLY A 10 -28.51 -7.03 17.16
CA GLY A 10 -28.86 -8.46 17.10
C GLY A 10 -27.81 -9.42 17.67
N GLN A 11 -26.62 -8.95 18.05
CA GLN A 11 -25.57 -9.78 18.64
C GLN A 11 -25.67 -9.77 20.17
N ILE A 12 -25.82 -10.96 20.76
CA ILE A 12 -25.79 -11.18 22.20
C ILE A 12 -24.49 -11.95 22.51
N SER A 13 -23.60 -11.32 23.29
CA SER A 13 -22.34 -11.94 23.71
C SER A 13 -22.41 -12.32 25.18
N HIS A 14 -22.15 -13.58 25.51
CA HIS A 14 -22.04 -14.05 26.89
C HIS A 14 -20.59 -13.87 27.39
N SER A 15 -20.41 -13.60 28.68
CA SER A 15 -19.09 -13.37 29.27
C SER A 15 -18.23 -14.64 29.18
N GLY A 16 -17.32 -14.70 28.20
CA GLY A 16 -16.40 -15.82 27.98
C GLY A 16 -16.02 -16.00 26.51
N ASP A 17 -16.95 -15.75 25.60
CA ASP A 17 -16.84 -16.06 24.15
C ASP A 17 -16.82 -14.79 23.27
N TRP A 18 -16.38 -13.67 23.84
CA TRP A 18 -16.39 -12.39 23.13
C TRP A 18 -15.33 -12.35 22.02
N VAL A 19 -15.76 -11.96 20.81
CA VAL A 19 -14.89 -11.74 19.66
C VAL A 19 -15.10 -10.35 19.06
N TRP A 20 -14.05 -9.77 18.47
CA TRP A 20 -14.10 -8.43 17.86
C TRP A 20 -15.15 -8.29 16.77
N ALA A 21 -15.49 -9.38 16.06
CA ALA A 21 -16.52 -9.37 15.02
C ALA A 21 -17.91 -9.01 15.55
N GLN A 22 -18.16 -9.21 16.85
CA GLN A 22 -19.42 -8.87 17.53
C GLN A 22 -19.44 -7.43 18.05
N ALA A 23 -18.29 -6.75 18.11
CA ALA A 23 -18.20 -5.42 18.69
C ALA A 23 -18.64 -4.35 17.68
N GLY A 24 -19.49 -3.42 18.15
CA GLY A 24 -19.97 -2.26 17.41
C GLY A 24 -19.28 -0.96 17.83
N THR A 25 -18.95 -0.81 19.11
CA THR A 25 -18.20 0.34 19.62
C THR A 25 -17.38 -0.03 20.85
N VAL A 26 -16.34 0.75 21.10
CA VAL A 26 -15.45 0.63 22.27
C VAL A 26 -15.51 1.92 23.08
N ILE A 27 -15.64 1.78 24.40
CA ILE A 27 -15.52 2.87 25.34
C ILE A 27 -14.33 2.57 26.26
N GLU A 28 -13.37 3.50 26.28
CA GLU A 28 -12.11 3.40 27.02
C GLU A 28 -12.12 4.37 28.21
N LEU A 29 -11.86 3.86 29.41
CA LEU A 29 -11.79 4.64 30.63
C LEU A 29 -10.36 5.15 30.84
N LYS A 30 -10.18 6.46 30.93
CA LYS A 30 -8.88 7.14 31.12
C LYS A 30 -8.95 8.02 32.36
N TYR A 31 -8.33 7.61 33.47
CA TYR A 31 -8.61 8.20 34.78
C TYR A 31 -8.46 9.74 34.87
N LYS A 32 -7.26 10.28 34.56
CA LYS A 32 -6.93 11.71 34.76
C LYS A 32 -6.47 12.44 33.49
N ILE A 33 -6.29 11.74 32.38
CA ILE A 33 -5.60 12.27 31.21
C ILE A 33 -6.63 12.57 30.13
N ASP A 34 -6.76 13.84 29.79
CA ASP A 34 -7.31 14.24 28.51
C ASP A 34 -6.21 14.08 27.45
N ILE A 35 -6.49 13.32 26.39
CA ILE A 35 -5.52 13.02 25.32
C ILE A 35 -5.24 14.27 24.48
N MET A 36 -6.25 15.13 24.31
CA MET A 36 -6.20 16.26 23.40
C MET A 36 -6.01 17.59 24.15
N ASP A 37 -5.40 18.56 23.47
CA ASP A 37 -5.38 19.96 23.84
C ASP A 37 -6.22 20.75 22.83
N ASP A 38 -7.44 21.13 23.24
CA ASP A 38 -8.38 21.86 22.38
C ASP A 38 -7.82 23.21 21.93
N LYS A 39 -6.98 23.87 22.76
CA LYS A 39 -6.41 25.17 22.41
C LYS A 39 -5.34 25.05 21.33
N ARG A 40 -4.54 23.97 21.39
CA ARG A 40 -3.49 23.69 20.40
C ARG A 40 -4.00 22.90 19.21
N ARG A 41 -5.26 22.44 19.22
CA ARG A 41 -5.83 21.53 18.22
C ARG A 41 -4.92 20.34 17.93
N GLY A 42 -4.42 19.70 18.98
CA GLY A 42 -3.43 18.64 18.85
C GLY A 42 -3.36 17.71 20.06
N ILE A 43 -2.58 16.65 19.91
CA ILE A 43 -2.30 15.69 21.00
C ILE A 43 -1.44 16.40 22.05
N ARG A 44 -1.74 16.16 23.34
CA ARG A 44 -0.88 16.70 24.41
C ARG A 44 0.52 16.09 24.34
N ASP A 45 1.52 16.94 24.45
CA ASP A 45 2.93 16.55 24.47
C ASP A 45 3.32 15.92 25.83
N SER A 46 2.80 14.72 26.08
CA SER A 46 3.11 13.91 27.25
C SER A 46 3.09 12.44 26.88
N GLN A 47 3.99 11.65 27.45
CA GLN A 47 4.05 10.21 27.18
C GLN A 47 2.73 9.50 27.53
N ASP A 48 2.06 9.95 28.58
CA ASP A 48 0.79 9.41 29.03
C ASP A 48 -0.34 9.63 28.01
N ALA A 49 -0.41 10.81 27.38
CA ALA A 49 -1.38 11.07 26.32
C ALA A 49 -1.13 10.20 25.08
N HIS A 50 0.14 10.04 24.68
CA HIS A 50 0.51 9.15 23.57
C HIS A 50 0.20 7.68 23.86
N ASN A 51 0.45 7.22 25.09
CA ASN A 51 0.11 5.85 25.52
C ASN A 51 -1.41 5.63 25.53
N ALA A 52 -2.18 6.61 26.03
CA ALA A 52 -3.64 6.54 26.05
C ALA A 52 -4.23 6.52 24.63
N LEU A 53 -3.75 7.39 23.74
CA LEU A 53 -4.15 7.39 22.32
C LEU A 53 -3.83 6.06 21.64
N THR A 54 -2.65 5.50 21.92
CA THR A 54 -2.24 4.18 21.38
C THR A 54 -3.21 3.08 21.81
N GLN A 55 -3.75 3.14 23.03
CA GLN A 55 -4.76 2.18 23.49
C GLN A 55 -6.09 2.35 22.74
N LEU A 56 -6.56 3.59 22.56
CA LEU A 56 -7.77 3.87 21.75
C LEU A 56 -7.60 3.39 20.31
N ALA A 57 -6.46 3.72 19.71
CA ALA A 57 -6.11 3.34 18.34
C ALA A 57 -6.09 1.81 18.17
N LYS A 58 -5.67 1.05 19.19
CA LYS A 58 -5.77 -0.42 19.17
C LYS A 58 -7.22 -0.90 19.14
N GLY A 59 -8.11 -0.26 19.90
CA GLY A 59 -9.54 -0.55 19.87
C GLY A 59 -10.13 -0.27 18.48
N ALA A 60 -9.83 0.90 17.92
CA ALA A 60 -10.26 1.27 16.57
C ALA A 60 -9.74 0.30 15.50
N ARG A 61 -8.46 -0.06 15.57
CA ARG A 61 -7.83 -1.03 14.64
C ARG A 61 -8.58 -2.34 14.65
N ASN A 62 -8.84 -2.89 15.84
CA ASN A 62 -9.49 -4.19 15.93
C ASN A 62 -10.95 -4.14 15.47
N LEU A 63 -11.67 -3.03 15.71
CA LEU A 63 -13.01 -2.83 15.15
C LEU A 63 -12.97 -2.82 13.62
N LEU A 64 -12.13 -1.98 13.01
CA LEU A 64 -11.99 -1.89 11.54
C LEU A 64 -11.64 -3.24 10.91
N MET A 65 -10.73 -3.99 11.54
CA MET A 65 -10.29 -5.30 11.05
C MET A 65 -11.36 -6.38 11.16
N ALA A 66 -12.30 -6.27 12.10
CA ALA A 66 -13.29 -7.30 12.39
C ALA A 66 -14.69 -6.98 11.86
N SER A 67 -14.98 -5.74 11.47
CA SER A 67 -16.30 -5.33 10.99
C SER A 67 -16.36 -5.05 9.50
N GLY A 68 -15.21 -4.95 8.81
CA GLY A 68 -15.16 -4.50 7.42
C GLY A 68 -15.63 -3.05 7.22
N SER A 69 -15.72 -2.26 8.29
CA SER A 69 -16.20 -0.88 8.27
C SER A 69 -15.21 0.07 7.58
N CYS A 70 -15.74 1.09 6.91
CA CYS A 70 -14.98 2.19 6.33
C CYS A 70 -14.41 3.13 7.42
N PHE A 71 -15.16 3.34 8.51
CA PHE A 71 -14.72 4.07 9.70
C PHE A 71 -15.39 3.54 10.97
N VAL A 72 -14.79 3.81 12.13
CA VAL A 72 -15.29 3.36 13.43
C VAL A 72 -15.23 4.46 14.48
N TYR A 73 -16.00 4.32 15.54
CA TYR A 73 -15.99 5.24 16.67
C TYR A 73 -15.48 4.59 17.95
N VAL A 74 -14.62 5.33 18.65
CA VAL A 74 -14.14 4.98 19.99
C VAL A 74 -14.42 6.15 20.93
N VAL A 75 -15.00 5.87 22.11
CA VAL A 75 -15.30 6.89 23.11
C VAL A 75 -14.24 6.83 24.22
N ALA A 76 -13.59 7.96 24.51
CA ALA A 76 -12.80 8.10 25.73
C ALA A 76 -13.64 8.74 26.82
N VAL A 77 -13.65 8.14 28.01
CA VAL A 77 -14.22 8.74 29.23
C VAL A 77 -13.10 9.05 30.18
N PHE A 78 -13.02 10.29 30.67
CA PHE A 78 -11.95 10.75 31.53
C PHE A 78 -12.39 11.76 32.58
N ALA A 79 -11.51 12.02 33.56
CA ALA A 79 -11.78 12.94 34.66
C ALA A 79 -13.12 12.68 35.38
N ARG A 80 -13.57 11.41 35.38
CA ARG A 80 -14.86 10.91 35.90
C ARG A 80 -16.14 11.39 35.20
N THR A 81 -16.17 12.61 34.66
CA THR A 81 -17.40 13.21 34.10
C THR A 81 -17.27 13.66 32.65
N LYS A 82 -16.07 13.59 32.07
CA LYS A 82 -15.81 14.09 30.72
C LYS A 82 -15.70 12.96 29.70
N ALA A 83 -16.07 13.27 28.45
CA ALA A 83 -15.92 12.36 27.34
C ALA A 83 -15.44 13.07 26.06
N ARG A 84 -14.85 12.27 25.17
CA ARG A 84 -14.54 12.61 23.77
C ARG A 84 -14.95 11.45 22.88
N ILE A 85 -15.47 11.78 21.70
CA ILE A 85 -15.80 10.79 20.67
C ILE A 85 -14.74 10.91 19.58
N PHE A 86 -14.03 9.82 19.31
CA PHE A 86 -13.06 9.71 18.24
C PHE A 86 -13.69 8.96 17.06
N ARG A 87 -13.59 9.51 15.85
CA ARG A 87 -13.87 8.81 14.58
C ARG A 87 -12.53 8.44 13.96
N PHE A 88 -12.26 7.16 13.81
CA PHE A 88 -11.08 6.66 13.09
C PHE A 88 -11.49 6.18 11.70
N ASP A 89 -10.75 6.60 10.68
CA ASP A 89 -10.83 6.06 9.33
C ASP A 89 -9.42 5.64 8.84
N ARG A 90 -9.25 5.38 7.54
CA ARG A 90 -7.97 4.93 6.99
C ARG A 90 -6.94 6.05 6.78
N SER A 91 -7.33 7.33 6.89
CA SER A 91 -6.38 8.45 6.80
C SER A 91 -5.93 8.94 8.16
N GLY A 92 -6.77 8.84 9.19
CA GLY A 92 -6.44 9.32 10.53
C GLY A 92 -7.61 9.22 11.50
N PHE A 93 -7.72 10.23 12.35
CA PHE A 93 -8.87 10.36 13.24
C PHE A 93 -9.32 11.81 13.38
N SER A 94 -10.62 12.00 13.57
CA SER A 94 -11.20 13.25 14.04
C SER A 94 -11.78 13.05 15.44
N VAL A 95 -11.81 14.12 16.23
CA VAL A 95 -12.21 14.04 17.64
C VAL A 95 -13.00 15.27 18.04
N THR A 96 -14.03 15.07 18.86
CA THR A 96 -14.83 16.16 19.42
C THR A 96 -14.03 16.97 20.44
N GLU A 97 -14.44 18.20 20.72
CA GLU A 97 -14.06 18.88 21.96
C GLU A 97 -14.49 18.05 23.19
N SER A 98 -13.86 18.34 24.33
CA SER A 98 -14.21 17.75 25.63
C SER A 98 -15.60 18.21 26.05
N PHE A 99 -16.53 17.28 26.31
CA PHE A 99 -17.84 17.60 26.91
C PHE A 99 -18.04 16.84 28.22
N ASP A 100 -18.81 17.42 29.15
CA ASP A 100 -19.17 16.75 30.40
C ASP A 100 -20.49 15.99 30.22
N PHE A 101 -20.42 14.66 30.16
CA PHE A 101 -21.58 13.82 29.86
C PHE A 101 -22.58 13.74 31.03
N THR A 102 -22.23 14.26 32.21
CA THR A 102 -23.12 14.32 33.39
C THR A 102 -23.97 15.59 33.40
N THR A 103 -23.45 16.70 32.88
CA THR A 103 -24.20 17.96 32.71
C THR A 103 -24.84 18.05 31.33
N GLU A 104 -24.13 17.67 30.28
CA GLU A 104 -24.54 17.71 28.88
C GLU A 104 -25.17 16.38 28.45
N LYS A 105 -26.23 15.98 29.15
CA LYS A 105 -26.82 14.61 29.11
C LYS A 105 -27.35 14.16 27.75
N LYS A 106 -27.39 15.01 26.73
CA LYS A 106 -27.92 14.69 25.40
C LYS A 106 -26.87 14.15 24.45
N HIS A 107 -25.60 14.59 24.53
CA HIS A 107 -24.60 14.30 23.50
C HIS A 107 -24.33 12.79 23.36
N LEU A 108 -24.00 12.12 24.47
CA LEU A 108 -23.64 10.70 24.43
C LEU A 108 -24.83 9.78 24.06
N PRO A 109 -26.03 9.91 24.65
CA PRO A 109 -27.18 9.09 24.23
C PRO A 109 -27.61 9.35 22.78
N THR A 110 -27.62 10.61 22.32
CA THR A 110 -27.96 10.92 20.92
C THR A 110 -26.93 10.34 19.96
N PHE A 111 -25.64 10.43 20.29
CA PHE A 111 -24.59 9.80 19.50
C PHE A 111 -24.79 8.28 19.39
N LEU A 112 -24.93 7.58 20.52
CA LEU A 112 -25.12 6.14 20.53
C LEU A 112 -26.38 5.73 19.75
N TRP A 113 -27.50 6.44 19.92
CA TRP A 113 -28.71 6.15 19.15
C TRP A 113 -28.46 6.27 17.64
N ARG A 114 -27.80 7.34 17.17
CA ARG A 114 -27.49 7.55 15.74
C ARG A 114 -26.49 6.55 15.18
N LEU A 115 -25.52 6.12 16.00
CA LEU A 115 -24.53 5.12 15.62
C LEU A 115 -25.19 3.78 15.29
N TYR A 116 -26.21 3.40 16.07
CA TYR A 116 -26.91 2.12 15.95
C TYR A 116 -28.20 2.18 15.12
N ASN A 117 -28.68 3.37 14.77
CA ASN A 117 -29.89 3.60 13.98
C ASN A 117 -29.62 4.64 12.89
N PRO A 118 -28.72 4.36 11.93
CA PRO A 118 -28.52 5.27 10.82
C PRO A 118 -29.78 5.35 9.95
N GLN A 119 -30.13 6.56 9.50
CA GLN A 119 -31.28 6.75 8.61
C GLN A 119 -30.91 6.37 7.18
N GLY A 120 -31.86 5.79 6.43
CA GLY A 120 -31.70 5.54 4.99
C GLY A 120 -31.23 4.14 4.58
N TYR A 121 -31.01 3.22 5.52
CA TYR A 121 -30.55 1.86 5.20
C TYR A 121 -31.64 0.81 5.45
N SER A 122 -31.78 -0.15 4.53
CA SER A 122 -32.77 -1.24 4.56
C SER A 122 -32.38 -2.41 5.47
N THR A 123 -31.11 -2.51 5.86
CA THR A 123 -30.56 -3.51 6.80
C THR A 123 -29.92 -2.79 8.00
N PRO A 124 -29.83 -3.43 9.19
CA PRO A 124 -29.23 -2.79 10.36
C PRO A 124 -27.71 -2.70 10.23
N LEU A 125 -27.23 -1.81 9.36
CA LEU A 125 -25.87 -1.35 9.36
C LEU A 125 -25.67 -0.42 10.55
N MET A 126 -24.57 -0.59 11.28
CA MET A 126 -24.07 0.49 12.13
C MET A 126 -23.47 1.58 11.26
N ARG A 127 -23.53 2.85 11.69
CA ARG A 127 -22.89 3.94 10.95
C ARG A 127 -21.39 3.66 10.77
N GLY A 128 -20.93 3.65 9.51
CA GLY A 128 -19.55 3.38 9.13
C GLY A 128 -19.29 1.96 8.62
N ALA A 129 -20.27 1.06 8.69
CA ALA A 129 -20.21 -0.19 7.95
C ALA A 129 -20.27 0.07 6.43
N ASP A 130 -19.63 -0.82 5.68
CA ASP A 130 -19.60 -0.81 4.22
C ASP A 130 -20.96 -1.29 3.69
N ASP A 131 -21.73 -0.42 3.06
CA ASP A 131 -23.09 -0.70 2.58
C ASP A 131 -23.12 -1.47 1.26
N THR A 132 -21.94 -1.76 0.70
CA THR A 132 -21.77 -2.54 -0.53
C THR A 132 -21.27 -3.96 -0.28
N ILE A 133 -21.18 -4.36 1.00
CA ILE A 133 -20.88 -5.72 1.45
C ILE A 133 -22.10 -6.29 2.18
N SER A 134 -22.51 -7.50 1.84
CA SER A 134 -23.59 -8.21 2.53
C SER A 134 -23.28 -9.69 2.74
N LEU A 135 -24.00 -10.32 3.67
CA LEU A 135 -23.90 -11.75 3.90
C LEU A 135 -24.81 -12.50 2.92
N PRO A 136 -24.29 -13.53 2.21
CA PRO A 136 -25.12 -14.42 1.40
C PRO A 136 -26.06 -15.24 2.28
N THR A 137 -27.27 -15.48 1.79
CA THR A 137 -28.21 -16.43 2.39
C THR A 137 -27.71 -17.87 2.22
N GLU A 138 -28.16 -18.79 3.08
CA GLU A 138 -27.76 -20.21 2.99
C GLU A 138 -27.97 -20.83 1.59
N PRO A 139 -29.10 -20.60 0.87
CA PRO A 139 -29.27 -21.11 -0.49
C PRO A 139 -28.29 -20.50 -1.50
N GLU A 140 -27.98 -19.21 -1.38
CA GLU A 140 -26.98 -18.55 -2.24
C GLU A 140 -25.59 -19.13 -1.97
N GLN A 141 -25.22 -19.32 -0.70
CA GLN A 141 -23.93 -19.93 -0.34
C GLN A 141 -23.79 -21.33 -0.95
N GLU A 142 -24.79 -22.18 -0.79
CA GLU A 142 -24.75 -23.54 -1.34
C GLU A 142 -24.63 -23.54 -2.87
N ARG A 143 -25.39 -22.67 -3.54
CA ARG A 143 -25.31 -22.50 -5.00
C ARG A 143 -23.90 -22.10 -5.43
N MET A 144 -23.35 -21.05 -4.83
CA MET A 144 -22.05 -20.51 -5.22
C MET A 144 -20.91 -21.47 -4.88
N ARG A 145 -20.95 -22.17 -3.74
CA ARG A 145 -19.98 -23.23 -3.41
C ARG A 145 -19.97 -24.32 -4.46
N LYS A 146 -21.15 -24.80 -4.87
CA LYS A 146 -21.26 -25.81 -5.93
C LYS A 146 -20.66 -25.31 -7.24
N ALA A 147 -20.88 -24.04 -7.59
CA ALA A 147 -20.27 -23.45 -8.79
C ALA A 147 -18.74 -23.46 -8.70
N VAL A 148 -18.15 -23.06 -7.56
CA VAL A 148 -16.70 -23.12 -7.33
C VAL A 148 -16.15 -24.54 -7.48
N SER A 149 -16.78 -25.55 -6.85
CA SER A 149 -16.33 -26.95 -6.93
C SER A 149 -16.38 -27.53 -8.35
N ASN A 150 -17.15 -26.93 -9.26
CA ASN A 150 -17.24 -27.37 -10.66
C ASN A 150 -16.17 -26.74 -11.56
N ILE A 151 -15.49 -25.68 -11.11
CA ILE A 151 -14.39 -25.05 -11.87
C ILE A 151 -13.22 -26.04 -11.91
N GLN A 152 -12.70 -26.32 -13.10
CA GLN A 152 -11.72 -27.39 -13.29
C GLN A 152 -10.47 -27.23 -12.43
N ALA A 153 -10.00 -26.00 -12.22
CA ALA A 153 -8.84 -25.69 -11.38
C ALA A 153 -9.07 -25.97 -9.88
N TYR A 154 -10.33 -25.99 -9.42
CA TYR A 154 -10.72 -26.11 -8.00
C TYR A 154 -11.49 -27.38 -7.68
N LYS A 155 -11.69 -28.27 -8.66
CA LYS A 155 -12.45 -29.52 -8.51
C LYS A 155 -11.93 -30.47 -7.43
N GLY A 156 -10.65 -30.36 -7.08
CA GLY A 156 -10.00 -31.16 -6.03
C GLY A 156 -10.06 -30.53 -4.63
N TRP A 157 -10.57 -29.31 -4.51
CA TRP A 157 -10.63 -28.61 -3.22
C TRP A 157 -11.74 -29.17 -2.34
N GLY A 158 -11.43 -29.38 -1.07
CA GLY A 158 -12.40 -29.82 -0.07
C GLY A 158 -13.35 -28.70 0.35
N ALA A 159 -14.37 -29.05 1.13
CA ALA A 159 -15.24 -28.06 1.76
C ALA A 159 -14.43 -27.04 2.57
N GLU A 160 -13.40 -27.49 3.30
CA GLU A 160 -12.52 -26.63 4.10
C GLU A 160 -11.68 -25.63 3.31
N ASP A 161 -11.39 -25.91 2.03
CA ASP A 161 -10.64 -25.00 1.15
C ASP A 161 -11.54 -23.95 0.50
N ILE A 162 -12.80 -24.33 0.24
CA ILE A 162 -13.83 -23.48 -0.39
C ILE A 162 -14.56 -22.65 0.66
N ASP A 163 -14.81 -23.22 1.84
CA ASP A 163 -15.46 -22.55 2.96
C ASP A 163 -14.54 -21.43 3.48
N GLY A 164 -15.17 -20.36 3.94
CA GLY A 164 -14.45 -19.19 4.43
C GLY A 164 -15.40 -18.08 4.86
N GLU A 165 -14.88 -16.85 4.93
CA GLU A 165 -15.74 -15.67 5.09
C GLU A 165 -16.46 -15.42 3.75
N HIS A 166 -17.65 -16.00 3.60
CA HIS A 166 -18.52 -15.80 2.45
C HIS A 166 -19.22 -14.45 2.54
N LEU A 167 -18.94 -13.59 1.58
CA LEU A 167 -19.43 -12.23 1.46
C LEU A 167 -19.89 -12.02 0.03
N TRP A 168 -20.99 -11.29 -0.12
CA TRP A 168 -21.29 -10.59 -1.36
C TRP A 168 -20.59 -9.24 -1.32
N ILE A 169 -19.73 -8.99 -2.30
CA ILE A 169 -19.01 -7.74 -2.46
C ILE A 169 -19.36 -7.13 -3.82
N ARG A 170 -19.81 -5.88 -3.83
CA ARG A 170 -20.02 -5.13 -5.07
C ARG A 170 -18.68 -4.73 -5.68
N ALA A 171 -18.50 -4.95 -6.97
CA ALA A 171 -17.33 -4.52 -7.71
C ALA A 171 -17.75 -4.02 -9.09
N ALA A 172 -16.79 -3.85 -9.99
CA ALA A 172 -17.08 -3.54 -11.38
C ALA A 172 -16.21 -4.34 -12.34
N ARG A 173 -16.75 -4.62 -13.53
CA ARG A 173 -16.08 -5.32 -14.63
C ARG A 173 -16.35 -4.58 -15.95
N TYR A 174 -15.34 -4.45 -16.80
CA TYR A 174 -15.50 -3.94 -18.15
C TYR A 174 -16.20 -4.98 -19.02
N ASN A 175 -17.28 -4.58 -19.69
CA ASN A 175 -17.93 -5.40 -20.68
C ASN A 175 -17.01 -5.58 -21.89
N SER A 176 -16.81 -6.83 -22.31
CA SER A 176 -15.92 -7.16 -23.43
C SER A 176 -16.38 -6.64 -24.80
N HIS A 177 -17.67 -6.36 -24.96
CA HIS A 177 -18.29 -5.91 -26.22
C HIS A 177 -18.44 -4.39 -26.27
N THR A 178 -18.93 -3.78 -25.19
CA THR A 178 -19.20 -2.33 -25.15
C THR A 178 -18.01 -1.52 -24.63
N GLY A 179 -17.11 -2.14 -23.85
CA GLY A 179 -16.05 -1.45 -23.13
C GLY A 179 -16.53 -0.63 -21.94
N GLU A 180 -17.84 -0.62 -21.67
CA GLU A 180 -18.43 0.08 -20.54
C GLU A 180 -18.16 -0.66 -19.24
N LEU A 181 -18.08 0.10 -18.15
CA LEU A 181 -17.86 -0.45 -16.82
C LEU A 181 -19.22 -0.83 -16.20
N GLU A 182 -19.42 -2.12 -15.91
CA GLU A 182 -20.64 -2.66 -15.34
C GLU A 182 -20.45 -3.01 -13.86
N ILE A 183 -21.46 -2.74 -13.04
CA ILE A 183 -21.46 -3.11 -11.62
C ILE A 183 -21.81 -4.59 -11.48
N VAL A 184 -20.96 -5.34 -10.79
CA VAL A 184 -21.08 -6.79 -10.64
C VAL A 184 -21.13 -7.21 -9.17
N ARG A 185 -21.73 -8.37 -8.88
CA ARG A 185 -21.74 -8.99 -7.54
C ARG A 185 -20.73 -10.13 -7.48
N CYS A 186 -19.78 -9.99 -6.55
CA CYS A 186 -18.71 -10.95 -6.32
C CYS A 186 -19.01 -11.80 -5.07
N PHE A 187 -18.92 -13.11 -5.20
CA PHE A 187 -18.98 -14.04 -4.07
C PHE A 187 -17.57 -14.41 -3.63
N THR A 188 -17.23 -14.19 -2.36
CA THR A 188 -15.94 -14.60 -1.80
C THR A 188 -15.94 -16.07 -1.39
N PHE A 189 -14.82 -16.75 -1.60
CA PHE A 189 -14.64 -18.14 -1.16
C PHE A 189 -13.19 -18.42 -0.72
N GLY A 190 -13.04 -19.42 0.13
CA GLY A 190 -11.81 -19.78 0.79
C GLY A 190 -11.28 -18.68 1.72
N ASN A 191 -9.99 -18.79 2.06
CA ASN A 191 -9.32 -17.81 2.90
C ASN A 191 -9.02 -16.51 2.14
N ILE A 192 -9.03 -15.39 2.89
CA ILE A 192 -8.53 -14.09 2.41
C ILE A 192 -7.07 -14.26 1.96
N LEU A 193 -6.78 -13.84 0.73
CA LEU A 193 -5.46 -14.00 0.09
C LEU A 193 -4.40 -13.11 0.73
N SER A 194 -4.77 -11.86 1.04
CA SER A 194 -3.88 -10.90 1.67
C SER A 194 -4.67 -9.87 2.48
N ARG A 195 -4.10 -9.43 3.60
CA ARG A 195 -4.71 -8.44 4.50
C ARG A 195 -3.62 -7.62 5.15
N SER A 196 -3.70 -6.30 5.00
CA SER A 196 -2.84 -5.38 5.75
C SER A 196 -3.40 -5.15 7.15
N ASP A 197 -2.49 -5.09 8.10
CA ASP A 197 -2.80 -5.01 9.53
C ASP A 197 -2.75 -3.58 10.08
N GLY A 198 -2.39 -2.61 9.24
CA GLY A 198 -2.26 -1.20 9.59
C GLY A 198 -3.58 -0.56 10.00
N LEU A 199 -3.55 0.34 10.98
CA LEU A 199 -4.72 1.16 11.34
C LEU A 199 -5.00 2.20 10.25
N PHE A 200 -3.95 2.92 9.86
CA PHE A 200 -3.96 3.92 8.79
C PHE A 200 -3.21 3.36 7.59
N GLY A 201 -3.41 3.93 6.41
CA GLY A 201 -2.74 3.50 5.19
C GLY A 201 -3.71 2.95 4.17
N ARG A 202 -3.20 2.07 3.30
CA ARG A 202 -3.99 1.48 2.20
C ARG A 202 -5.02 0.46 2.67
N ALA A 203 -4.85 -0.12 3.86
CA ALA A 203 -5.80 -1.09 4.42
C ALA A 203 -6.22 -2.20 3.43
N THR A 204 -5.30 -2.61 2.55
CA THR A 204 -5.52 -3.57 1.47
C THR A 204 -6.04 -4.90 2.01
N ARG A 205 -7.11 -5.39 1.40
CA ARG A 205 -7.67 -6.73 1.53
C ARG A 205 -7.77 -7.34 0.14
N VAL A 206 -7.40 -8.60 -0.01
CA VAL A 206 -7.48 -9.30 -1.29
C VAL A 206 -8.27 -10.59 -1.09
N PHE A 207 -9.36 -10.74 -1.83
CA PHE A 207 -10.25 -11.88 -1.76
C PHE A 207 -10.19 -12.69 -3.05
N ARG A 208 -10.38 -14.00 -2.95
CA ARG A 208 -10.70 -14.83 -4.11
C ARG A 208 -12.20 -14.74 -4.37
N VAL A 209 -12.59 -14.42 -5.59
CA VAL A 209 -14.01 -14.24 -5.95
C VAL A 209 -14.38 -14.87 -7.28
N ILE A 210 -15.65 -15.26 -7.38
CA ILE A 210 -16.36 -15.51 -8.64
C ILE A 210 -17.54 -14.54 -8.77
N LEU A 211 -17.97 -14.27 -10.00
CA LEU A 211 -19.07 -13.36 -10.27
C LEU A 211 -20.39 -14.12 -10.38
N GLU A 212 -21.45 -13.56 -9.81
CA GLU A 212 -22.81 -14.14 -9.89
C GLU A 212 -23.25 -14.34 -11.35
N GLU A 213 -23.03 -13.34 -12.20
CA GLU A 213 -23.38 -13.38 -13.63
C GLU A 213 -22.64 -14.45 -14.44
N ASP A 214 -21.37 -14.75 -14.09
CA ASP A 214 -20.61 -15.82 -14.75
C ASP A 214 -21.18 -17.21 -14.38
N VAL A 215 -21.66 -17.36 -13.13
CA VAL A 215 -22.37 -18.57 -12.69
C VAL A 215 -23.73 -18.68 -13.36
N ASP A 216 -24.49 -17.58 -13.42
CA ASP A 216 -25.79 -17.53 -14.08
C ASP A 216 -25.67 -17.93 -15.56
N ALA A 217 -24.67 -17.40 -16.28
CA ALA A 217 -24.41 -17.74 -17.68
C ALA A 217 -24.11 -19.24 -17.85
N LYS A 218 -23.28 -19.81 -16.98
CA LYS A 218 -22.92 -21.24 -17.02
C LYS A 218 -24.08 -22.17 -16.67
N GLU A 219 -24.97 -21.75 -15.78
CA GLU A 219 -26.19 -22.52 -15.46
C GLU A 219 -27.23 -22.46 -16.58
N GLN A 220 -27.28 -21.36 -17.34
CA GLN A 220 -28.20 -21.18 -18.47
C GLN A 220 -27.71 -21.91 -19.73
N ASP A 221 -26.40 -21.93 -20.00
CA ASP A 221 -25.79 -22.65 -21.11
C ASP A 221 -24.61 -23.51 -20.65
N VAL A 222 -24.75 -24.83 -20.77
CA VAL A 222 -23.72 -25.81 -20.40
C VAL A 222 -22.43 -25.62 -21.20
N ASN A 223 -22.51 -25.02 -22.39
CA ASN A 223 -21.37 -24.76 -23.28
C ASN A 223 -20.71 -23.39 -23.02
N ALA A 224 -21.31 -22.53 -22.18
CA ALA A 224 -20.67 -21.28 -21.77
C ALA A 224 -19.34 -21.55 -21.06
N GLU A 225 -18.45 -20.55 -21.04
CA GLU A 225 -17.17 -20.66 -20.34
C GLU A 225 -17.36 -20.92 -18.84
N GLU A 226 -16.39 -21.58 -18.21
CA GLU A 226 -16.42 -21.73 -16.76
C GLU A 226 -16.27 -20.37 -16.07
N PRO A 227 -16.88 -20.18 -14.89
CA PRO A 227 -16.73 -18.95 -14.14
C PRO A 227 -15.27 -18.61 -13.90
N THR A 228 -14.86 -17.39 -14.25
CA THR A 228 -13.49 -16.93 -14.03
C THR A 228 -13.30 -16.62 -12.54
N VAL A 229 -12.17 -17.04 -11.99
CA VAL A 229 -11.79 -16.70 -10.62
C VAL A 229 -10.87 -15.49 -10.62
N TYR A 230 -11.27 -14.47 -9.87
CA TYR A 230 -10.56 -13.19 -9.77
C TYR A 230 -9.97 -13.00 -8.38
N ALA A 231 -8.91 -12.20 -8.31
CA ALA A 231 -8.45 -11.57 -7.08
C ALA A 231 -9.10 -10.20 -6.96
N LEU A 232 -10.04 -10.04 -6.03
CA LEU A 232 -10.65 -8.75 -5.72
C LEU A 232 -9.76 -8.02 -4.71
N LYS A 233 -9.07 -6.97 -5.15
CA LYS A 233 -8.27 -6.08 -4.30
C LYS A 233 -9.14 -4.92 -3.82
N ASP A 234 -9.30 -4.78 -2.52
CA ASP A 234 -10.10 -3.77 -1.84
C ASP A 234 -9.17 -2.91 -0.96
N ALA A 235 -9.06 -1.60 -1.24
CA ALA A 235 -8.03 -0.75 -0.66
C ALA A 235 -8.40 0.74 -0.59
N TRP A 236 -7.63 1.50 0.19
CA TRP A 236 -7.69 2.96 0.36
C TRP A 236 -6.42 3.68 -0.14
N PRO A 237 -6.13 3.69 -1.46
CA PRO A 237 -5.00 4.44 -2.01
C PRO A 237 -5.14 5.95 -1.76
N GLN A 238 -4.01 6.67 -1.78
CA GLN A 238 -3.99 8.12 -1.65
C GLN A 238 -4.61 8.80 -2.87
N GLU A 239 -5.41 9.83 -2.65
CA GLU A 239 -6.09 10.60 -3.72
C GLU A 239 -5.12 11.32 -4.66
N CYS A 240 -3.95 11.73 -4.17
CA CYS A 240 -2.93 12.37 -5.01
C CYS A 240 -2.21 11.41 -5.97
N ARG A 241 -2.59 10.12 -6.02
CA ARG A 241 -1.98 9.11 -6.89
C ARG A 241 -2.91 8.76 -8.03
N ARG A 242 -2.32 8.47 -9.18
CA ARG A 242 -3.06 7.95 -10.33
C ARG A 242 -3.67 6.58 -9.96
N PRO A 243 -4.92 6.29 -10.37
CA PRO A 243 -5.54 4.99 -10.11
C PRO A 243 -4.71 3.83 -10.68
N GLU A 244 -4.52 2.79 -9.87
CA GLU A 244 -3.73 1.60 -10.26
C GLU A 244 -4.21 0.97 -11.58
N ALA A 245 -5.53 0.98 -11.81
CA ALA A 245 -6.17 0.41 -12.98
C ALA A 245 -5.63 0.98 -14.31
N ASP A 246 -5.23 2.26 -14.32
CA ASP A 246 -4.73 2.91 -15.53
C ASP A 246 -3.38 2.35 -15.97
N PHE A 247 -2.53 1.93 -15.03
CA PHE A 247 -1.26 1.28 -15.36
C PHE A 247 -1.50 -0.09 -16.00
N TYR A 248 -2.44 -0.89 -15.46
CA TYR A 248 -2.81 -2.16 -16.09
C TYR A 248 -3.35 -1.95 -17.51
N ARG A 249 -4.25 -0.97 -17.72
CA ARG A 249 -4.81 -0.67 -19.05
C ARG A 249 -3.71 -0.31 -20.06
N LEU A 250 -2.75 0.53 -19.68
CA LEU A 250 -1.65 0.91 -20.58
C LEU A 250 -0.78 -0.29 -20.94
N ILE A 251 -0.42 -1.13 -19.96
CA ILE A 251 0.41 -2.32 -20.17
C ILE A 251 -0.31 -3.32 -21.09
N GLU A 252 -1.59 -3.57 -20.84
CA GLU A 252 -2.39 -4.49 -21.64
C GLU A 252 -2.57 -4.00 -23.08
N GLU A 253 -2.89 -2.71 -23.26
CA GLU A 253 -3.05 -2.12 -24.60
C GLU A 253 -1.74 -2.13 -25.39
N HIS A 254 -0.61 -1.85 -24.73
CA HIS A 254 0.71 -2.01 -25.34
C HIS A 254 0.93 -3.44 -25.83
N CYS A 255 0.64 -4.45 -24.99
CA CYS A 255 0.76 -5.86 -25.39
C CYS A 255 -0.17 -6.22 -26.56
N LYS A 256 -1.42 -5.74 -26.56
CA LYS A 256 -2.37 -5.97 -27.66
C LYS A 256 -1.88 -5.39 -28.98
N ARG A 257 -1.27 -4.21 -28.96
CA ARG A 257 -0.70 -3.56 -30.16
C ARG A 257 0.50 -4.33 -30.70
N GLU A 258 1.42 -4.74 -29.83
CA GLU A 258 2.58 -5.57 -30.21
C GLU A 258 2.14 -6.89 -30.87
N VAL A 259 1.08 -7.52 -30.38
CA VAL A 259 0.50 -8.73 -31.01
C VAL A 259 -0.11 -8.44 -32.38
N LYS A 260 -0.79 -7.29 -32.55
CA LYS A 260 -1.40 -6.89 -33.81
C LYS A 260 -0.35 -6.61 -34.89
N GLU A 261 0.78 -6.03 -34.50
CA GLU A 261 1.88 -5.66 -35.40
C GLU A 261 2.80 -6.85 -35.76
N ALA A 262 2.87 -7.86 -34.89
CA ALA A 262 3.69 -9.06 -35.11
C ALA A 262 3.03 -10.10 -36.04
N SER A 263 3.86 -10.94 -36.66
CA SER A 263 3.44 -12.05 -37.53
C SER A 263 4.24 -13.34 -37.26
N GLY A 264 3.67 -14.49 -37.64
CA GLY A 264 4.31 -15.80 -37.45
C GLY A 264 4.66 -16.12 -36.00
N GLU A 265 5.84 -16.69 -35.78
CA GLU A 265 6.34 -17.08 -34.45
C GLU A 265 6.45 -15.90 -33.47
N GLU A 266 6.75 -14.70 -33.97
CA GLU A 266 6.83 -13.51 -33.12
C GLU A 266 5.47 -13.18 -32.51
N ARG A 267 4.40 -13.31 -33.30
CA ARG A 267 3.03 -13.07 -32.83
C ARG A 267 2.66 -14.03 -31.69
N GLU A 268 3.02 -15.31 -31.82
CA GLU A 268 2.79 -16.31 -30.77
C GLU A 268 3.54 -15.97 -29.48
N GLN A 269 4.79 -15.50 -29.59
CA GLN A 269 5.58 -15.06 -28.43
C GLN A 269 4.98 -13.83 -27.76
N LYS A 270 4.52 -12.83 -28.53
CA LYS A 270 3.85 -11.63 -28.00
C LYS A 270 2.50 -11.98 -27.38
N GLN A 271 1.76 -12.92 -27.96
CA GLN A 271 0.49 -13.42 -27.43
C GLN A 271 0.71 -14.12 -26.09
N ALA A 272 1.73 -14.98 -25.97
CA ALA A 272 2.09 -15.61 -24.70
C ALA A 272 2.49 -14.59 -23.62
N ILE A 273 3.08 -13.45 -24.00
CA ILE A 273 3.33 -12.34 -23.06
C ILE A 273 2.00 -11.73 -22.60
N LEU A 274 1.11 -11.37 -23.53
CA LEU A 274 -0.21 -10.81 -23.25
C LEU A 274 -1.06 -11.72 -22.34
N ASP A 275 -0.97 -13.04 -22.53
CA ASP A 275 -1.71 -14.01 -21.71
C ASP A 275 -1.09 -14.19 -20.32
N SER A 276 0.20 -13.89 -20.20
CA SER A 276 0.93 -13.98 -18.93
C SER A 276 0.86 -12.71 -18.08
N VAL A 277 0.76 -11.50 -18.63
CA VAL A 277 0.70 -10.29 -17.79
C VAL A 277 -0.55 -10.28 -16.91
N ALA A 278 -0.43 -9.69 -15.72
CA ALA A 278 -1.59 -9.46 -14.88
C ALA A 278 -2.52 -8.42 -15.53
N LYS A 279 -3.83 -8.60 -15.36
CA LYS A 279 -4.87 -7.78 -15.99
C LYS A 279 -5.82 -7.27 -14.93
N CYS A 280 -6.30 -6.04 -15.13
CA CYS A 280 -7.38 -5.44 -14.36
C CYS A 280 -8.65 -5.45 -15.21
N HIS A 281 -9.63 -6.23 -14.79
CA HIS A 281 -10.91 -6.41 -15.48
C HIS A 281 -11.92 -5.34 -15.11
N GLY A 282 -11.66 -4.54 -14.08
CA GLY A 282 -12.54 -3.44 -13.70
C GLY A 282 -12.08 -2.78 -12.39
N SER A 283 -12.45 -1.52 -12.24
CA SER A 283 -12.10 -0.71 -11.08
C SER A 283 -13.28 0.14 -10.65
N LEU A 284 -13.66 0.05 -9.38
CA LEU A 284 -14.76 0.80 -8.79
C LEU A 284 -14.24 1.71 -7.68
N ASP A 285 -14.49 3.01 -7.80
CA ASP A 285 -14.29 3.97 -6.72
C ASP A 285 -15.61 4.16 -5.96
N LEU A 286 -15.68 3.68 -4.72
CA LEU A 286 -16.88 3.79 -3.88
C LEU A 286 -17.01 5.15 -3.18
N SER A 287 -16.00 6.01 -3.30
CA SER A 287 -16.00 7.35 -2.69
C SER A 287 -16.67 8.43 -3.55
N VAL A 288 -17.12 8.07 -4.75
CA VAL A 288 -17.81 8.95 -5.71
C VAL A 288 -19.19 8.42 -6.09
N GLU A 289 -20.09 9.32 -6.49
CA GLU A 289 -21.41 8.94 -7.00
C GLU A 289 -21.28 8.31 -8.40
N HIS A 290 -21.94 7.17 -8.61
CA HIS A 290 -22.10 6.53 -9.93
C HIS A 290 -23.57 6.48 -10.33
N ASP A 291 -23.84 6.56 -11.64
CA ASP A 291 -25.18 6.38 -12.19
C ASP A 291 -25.75 5.01 -11.76
N ASN A 292 -27.00 5.00 -11.28
CA ASN A 292 -27.70 3.82 -10.74
C ASN A 292 -27.11 3.17 -9.47
N SER A 293 -26.24 3.88 -8.73
CA SER A 293 -25.66 3.30 -7.51
C SER A 293 -26.51 3.55 -6.26
N ASP A 294 -26.97 2.46 -5.63
CA ASP A 294 -27.70 2.45 -4.35
C ASP A 294 -26.72 2.31 -3.16
N HIS A 295 -25.67 3.13 -3.13
CA HIS A 295 -24.70 3.19 -2.01
C HIS A 295 -24.47 4.64 -1.60
N ASP A 296 -24.02 4.88 -0.38
CA ASP A 296 -23.71 6.21 0.18
C ASP A 296 -22.20 6.50 0.08
N PRO A 297 -21.73 7.30 -0.91
CA PRO A 297 -20.30 7.57 -1.08
C PRO A 297 -19.66 8.25 0.13
N GLN A 298 -20.45 8.97 0.95
CA GLN A 298 -19.95 9.62 2.16
C GLN A 298 -19.48 8.61 3.22
N LEU A 299 -19.93 7.35 3.14
CA LEU A 299 -19.41 6.30 4.01
C LEU A 299 -17.97 5.92 3.66
N HIS A 300 -17.62 6.03 2.38
CA HIS A 300 -16.35 5.55 1.82
C HIS A 300 -15.27 6.63 1.77
N GLN A 301 -15.66 7.91 1.81
CA GLN A 301 -14.75 9.05 1.87
C GLN A 301 -13.97 9.13 3.20
N THR A 302 -12.67 9.42 3.08
CA THR A 302 -11.78 9.70 4.23
C THR A 302 -11.57 11.21 4.36
N ASN A 303 -11.26 11.68 5.59
CA ASN A 303 -11.05 13.11 5.87
C ASN A 303 -12.14 14.07 5.32
N PRO A 304 -13.43 13.90 5.70
CA PRO A 304 -14.54 14.71 5.16
C PRO A 304 -14.46 16.20 5.52
N THR A 305 -13.54 16.59 6.40
CA THR A 305 -13.33 17.97 6.84
C THR A 305 -12.34 18.76 6.00
N GLY A 306 -11.54 18.10 5.14
CA GLY A 306 -10.50 18.75 4.32
C GLY A 306 -9.30 19.31 5.10
N GLU A 307 -9.30 19.25 6.43
CA GLU A 307 -8.16 19.62 7.26
C GLU A 307 -7.05 18.57 7.11
N GLY A 308 -5.87 18.96 6.60
CA GLY A 308 -4.73 18.04 6.42
C GLY A 308 -4.15 17.94 5.00
N GLY A 309 -4.80 18.57 4.01
CA GLY A 309 -4.33 18.64 2.62
C GLY A 309 -4.54 17.34 1.82
N PRO A 310 -4.37 17.39 0.48
CA PRO A 310 -4.69 16.28 -0.43
C PRO A 310 -3.86 15.01 -0.20
N ASN A 311 -2.69 15.12 0.43
CA ASN A 311 -1.79 13.97 0.69
C ASN A 311 -2.30 13.01 1.77
N LEU A 312 -3.30 13.42 2.56
CA LEU A 312 -3.93 12.59 3.59
C LEU A 312 -5.25 11.97 3.12
N ALA A 313 -5.88 12.50 2.07
CA ALA A 313 -7.13 11.96 1.55
C ALA A 313 -6.89 10.65 0.78
N ARG A 314 -7.86 9.75 0.87
CA ARG A 314 -7.82 8.39 0.31
C ARG A 314 -9.19 8.01 -0.26
N HIS A 315 -9.18 7.37 -1.43
CA HIS A 315 -10.37 6.81 -2.09
C HIS A 315 -10.54 5.36 -1.72
N HIS A 316 -11.78 4.88 -1.58
CA HIS A 316 -12.06 3.46 -1.40
C HIS A 316 -12.20 2.79 -2.77
N MET A 317 -11.18 2.04 -3.18
CA MET A 317 -11.08 1.42 -4.49
C MET A 317 -11.24 -0.11 -4.41
N ARG A 318 -11.97 -0.68 -5.36
CA ARG A 318 -12.00 -2.12 -5.62
C ARG A 318 -11.53 -2.43 -7.04
N LEU A 319 -10.56 -3.32 -7.17
CA LEU A 319 -10.03 -3.79 -8.45
C LEU A 319 -10.28 -5.28 -8.61
N LEU A 320 -10.74 -5.68 -9.78
CA LEU A 320 -10.94 -7.07 -10.15
C LEU A 320 -9.75 -7.55 -11.01
N LEU A 321 -8.87 -8.37 -10.44
CA LEU A 321 -7.59 -8.72 -11.04
C LEU A 321 -7.50 -10.21 -11.43
N THR A 322 -6.76 -10.50 -12.50
CA THR A 322 -6.28 -11.85 -12.82
C THR A 322 -4.80 -11.83 -13.16
N PRO A 323 -4.05 -12.91 -12.88
CA PRO A 323 -4.48 -14.15 -12.23
C PRO A 323 -4.57 -14.00 -10.70
N VAL A 324 -5.19 -14.98 -10.04
CA VAL A 324 -5.03 -15.20 -8.59
C VAL A 324 -3.65 -15.80 -8.33
N GLY A 325 -3.00 -15.39 -7.25
CA GLY A 325 -1.66 -15.86 -6.91
C GLY A 325 -1.46 -16.27 -5.46
N THR A 326 -0.39 -17.01 -5.23
CA THR A 326 0.09 -17.46 -3.93
C THR A 326 1.43 -16.77 -3.59
N PRO A 327 1.73 -16.59 -2.29
CA PRO A 327 2.92 -15.84 -1.85
C PRO A 327 4.24 -16.43 -2.34
N LEU A 328 5.21 -15.57 -2.68
CA LEU A 328 6.53 -16.01 -3.16
C LEU A 328 7.31 -16.85 -2.13
N LYS A 329 7.10 -16.59 -0.84
CA LYS A 329 7.73 -17.32 0.27
C LYS A 329 7.35 -18.81 0.34
N ASP A 330 6.27 -19.21 -0.34
CA ASP A 330 5.75 -20.59 -0.30
C ASP A 330 6.28 -21.41 -1.50
N PHE A 331 7.49 -21.09 -1.99
CA PHE A 331 8.07 -21.75 -3.15
C PHE A 331 8.32 -23.25 -2.91
N GLU A 332 7.96 -24.09 -3.88
CA GLU A 332 8.18 -25.54 -3.81
C GLU A 332 9.64 -25.95 -4.08
N SER A 333 10.42 -25.09 -4.74
CA SER A 333 11.86 -25.27 -4.96
C SER A 333 12.54 -23.93 -5.19
N THR A 334 13.85 -23.85 -5.00
CA THR A 334 14.59 -22.62 -5.35
C THR A 334 14.58 -22.38 -6.86
N LYS A 335 14.47 -23.43 -7.70
CA LYS A 335 14.29 -23.29 -9.15
C LYS A 335 12.99 -22.55 -9.46
N SER A 336 11.88 -22.91 -8.80
CA SER A 336 10.60 -22.24 -9.01
C SER A 336 10.62 -20.79 -8.52
N LEU A 337 11.28 -20.51 -7.39
CA LEU A 337 11.51 -19.13 -6.91
C LEU A 337 12.22 -18.27 -7.97
N VAL A 338 13.35 -18.75 -8.50
CA VAL A 338 14.11 -18.03 -9.52
C VAL A 338 13.31 -17.90 -10.83
N GLY A 339 12.56 -18.94 -11.19
CA GLY A 339 11.63 -18.91 -12.32
C GLY A 339 10.52 -17.86 -12.17
N ALA A 340 9.97 -17.70 -10.97
CA ALA A 340 8.97 -16.69 -10.70
C ALA A 340 9.53 -15.26 -10.80
N LEU A 341 10.72 -15.02 -10.23
CA LEU A 341 11.44 -13.76 -10.37
C LEU A 341 11.77 -13.45 -11.85
N PHE A 342 12.15 -14.46 -12.62
CA PHE A 342 12.38 -14.31 -14.06
C PHE A 342 11.12 -13.87 -14.80
N CYS A 343 9.97 -14.49 -14.55
CA CYS A 343 8.69 -14.07 -15.13
C CYS A 343 8.31 -12.64 -14.72
N ALA A 344 8.43 -12.31 -13.44
CA ALA A 344 8.13 -10.97 -12.93
C ALA A 344 9.02 -9.89 -13.52
N MET A 345 10.33 -10.14 -13.70
CA MET A 345 11.24 -9.21 -14.40
C MET A 345 10.88 -9.03 -15.87
N ARG A 346 10.41 -10.07 -16.56
CA ARG A 346 9.91 -9.94 -17.93
C ARG A 346 8.65 -9.09 -17.99
N HIS A 347 7.72 -9.26 -17.05
CA HIS A 347 6.55 -8.39 -16.95
C HIS A 347 6.93 -6.95 -16.62
N HIS A 348 7.92 -6.75 -15.75
CA HIS A 348 8.48 -5.43 -15.47
C HIS A 348 9.09 -4.79 -16.72
N GLN A 349 9.84 -5.55 -17.53
CA GLN A 349 10.37 -5.09 -18.81
C GLN A 349 9.25 -4.69 -19.78
N THR A 350 8.21 -5.52 -19.91
CA THR A 350 7.03 -5.22 -20.74
C THR A 350 6.34 -3.94 -20.26
N ALA A 351 6.18 -3.75 -18.96
CA ALA A 351 5.60 -2.53 -18.40
C ALA A 351 6.46 -1.29 -18.66
N TYR A 352 7.78 -1.42 -18.51
CA TYR A 352 8.71 -0.33 -18.82
C TYR A 352 8.67 0.05 -20.30
N ASN A 353 8.62 -0.93 -21.21
CA ASN A 353 8.46 -0.70 -22.64
C ASN A 353 7.13 -0.03 -22.99
N ALA A 354 6.06 -0.30 -22.23
CA ALA A 354 4.79 0.42 -22.33
C ALA A 354 4.90 1.88 -21.82
N GLY A 355 5.90 2.17 -20.99
CA GLY A 355 6.17 3.47 -20.41
C GLY A 355 5.84 3.58 -18.93
N VAL A 356 5.80 2.47 -18.19
CA VAL A 356 5.46 2.39 -16.75
C VAL A 356 6.67 1.96 -15.92
N THR A 357 6.94 2.67 -14.83
CA THR A 357 7.92 2.29 -13.80
C THR A 357 7.19 1.78 -12.56
N HIS A 358 7.69 0.71 -11.92
CA HIS A 358 6.95 0.06 -10.82
C HIS A 358 7.21 0.67 -9.45
N ARG A 359 8.48 0.87 -9.09
CA ARG A 359 8.93 1.53 -7.84
C ARG A 359 8.67 0.83 -6.51
N ASP A 360 8.09 -0.37 -6.52
CA ASP A 360 7.78 -1.13 -5.29
C ASP A 360 7.89 -2.64 -5.49
N VAL A 361 8.99 -3.10 -6.08
CA VAL A 361 9.27 -4.54 -6.16
C VAL A 361 9.50 -5.08 -4.75
N SER A 362 8.67 -6.04 -4.32
CA SER A 362 8.69 -6.58 -2.96
C SER A 362 8.14 -8.02 -2.90
N GLU A 363 8.31 -8.68 -1.75
CA GLU A 363 7.74 -10.02 -1.49
C GLU A 363 6.22 -10.08 -1.67
N GLY A 364 5.50 -8.98 -1.41
CA GLY A 364 4.04 -8.94 -1.54
C GLY A 364 3.54 -8.74 -2.98
N ASN A 365 4.43 -8.33 -3.89
CA ASN A 365 4.05 -7.88 -5.24
C ASN A 365 4.51 -8.83 -6.34
N VAL A 366 5.40 -9.77 -6.03
CA VAL A 366 5.75 -10.89 -6.90
C VAL A 366 5.10 -12.15 -6.36
N LEU A 367 4.26 -12.81 -7.16
CA LEU A 367 3.50 -13.99 -6.74
C LEU A 367 3.69 -15.16 -7.70
N PHE A 368 3.41 -16.37 -7.23
CA PHE A 368 3.15 -17.53 -8.08
C PHE A 368 1.69 -17.51 -8.53
N ARG A 369 1.39 -17.97 -9.74
CA ARG A 369 0.00 -18.23 -10.15
C ARG A 369 -0.53 -19.42 -9.40
N GLU A 370 -1.73 -19.26 -8.88
CA GLU A 370 -2.48 -20.37 -8.29
C GLU A 370 -2.86 -21.40 -9.36
N VAL A 371 -3.24 -20.92 -10.54
CA VAL A 371 -3.53 -21.75 -11.72
C VAL A 371 -2.41 -21.57 -12.75
N PRO A 372 -1.56 -22.58 -12.98
CA PRO A 372 -0.52 -22.54 -14.00
C PRO A 372 -1.05 -22.23 -15.40
N LEU A 373 -0.29 -21.44 -16.17
CA LEU A 373 -0.59 -21.23 -17.58
C LEU A 373 -0.07 -22.42 -18.39
N SER A 374 -0.94 -23.02 -19.20
CA SER A 374 -0.55 -24.10 -20.11
C SER A 374 0.55 -23.65 -21.06
N GLY A 375 1.60 -24.46 -21.22
CA GLY A 375 2.73 -24.15 -22.10
C GLY A 375 3.80 -23.22 -21.51
N HIS A 376 3.65 -22.75 -20.25
CA HIS A 376 4.66 -21.95 -19.57
C HIS A 376 5.45 -22.79 -18.54
N GLU A 377 6.79 -22.75 -18.60
CA GLU A 377 7.65 -23.47 -17.64
C GLU A 377 7.57 -22.88 -16.23
N PHE A 378 7.43 -21.55 -16.12
CA PHE A 378 7.45 -20.83 -14.85
C PHE A 378 6.20 -19.97 -14.68
N ASN A 379 5.66 -19.98 -13.47
CA ASN A 379 4.34 -19.42 -13.16
C ASN A 379 4.41 -18.16 -12.29
N GLY A 380 5.43 -17.33 -12.41
CA GLY A 380 5.48 -16.03 -11.70
C GLY A 380 4.69 -14.93 -12.40
N PHE A 381 4.34 -13.90 -11.63
CA PHE A 381 3.84 -12.62 -12.15
C PHE A 381 4.05 -11.46 -11.17
N LEU A 382 3.92 -10.23 -11.69
CA LEU A 382 4.09 -8.97 -10.96
C LEU A 382 2.74 -8.23 -10.82
N LEU A 383 2.49 -7.65 -9.64
CA LEU A 383 1.27 -6.92 -9.27
C LEU A 383 1.60 -5.62 -8.53
N ASP A 384 0.55 -4.87 -8.18
CA ASP A 384 0.55 -3.70 -7.30
C ASP A 384 1.25 -2.46 -7.90
N TRP A 385 0.56 -1.84 -8.85
CA TRP A 385 1.02 -0.61 -9.51
C TRP A 385 0.61 0.67 -8.76
N ASP A 386 0.22 0.59 -7.48
CA ASP A 386 -0.20 1.75 -6.66
C ASP A 386 0.90 2.83 -6.53
N TYR A 387 2.17 2.40 -6.56
CA TYR A 387 3.34 3.27 -6.50
C TYR A 387 3.95 3.56 -7.86
N ALA A 388 3.36 3.01 -8.92
CA ALA A 388 3.88 3.13 -10.26
C ALA A 388 3.81 4.57 -10.77
N GLU A 389 4.59 4.82 -11.82
CA GLU A 389 4.59 6.10 -12.48
C GLU A 389 4.80 5.97 -13.98
N PHE A 390 4.13 6.82 -14.74
CA PHE A 390 4.38 6.97 -16.15
C PHE A 390 5.74 7.66 -16.38
N THR A 391 6.51 7.07 -17.28
CA THR A 391 7.58 7.80 -17.99
C THR A 391 6.95 8.91 -18.83
N PRO A 392 7.72 9.94 -19.25
CA PRO A 392 7.20 10.96 -20.17
C PRO A 392 6.54 10.35 -21.42
N ALA A 393 7.19 9.36 -22.05
CA ALA A 393 6.65 8.63 -23.18
C ALA A 393 5.38 7.83 -22.84
N GLY A 394 5.33 7.23 -21.65
CA GLY A 394 4.13 6.52 -21.17
C GLY A 394 2.94 7.46 -20.98
N ALA A 395 3.18 8.66 -20.45
CA ALA A 395 2.13 9.67 -20.26
C ALA A 395 1.58 10.18 -21.60
N GLU A 396 2.46 10.42 -22.58
CA GLU A 396 2.05 10.79 -23.94
C GLU A 396 1.20 9.69 -24.59
N ARG A 397 1.65 8.43 -24.52
CA ARG A 397 0.88 7.28 -25.03
C ARG A 397 -0.45 7.12 -24.34
N PHE A 398 -0.50 7.29 -23.02
CA PHE A 398 -1.73 7.18 -22.26
C PHE A 398 -2.77 8.21 -22.73
N ASN A 399 -2.34 9.46 -22.89
CA ASN A 399 -3.21 10.54 -23.40
C ASN A 399 -3.68 10.29 -24.84
N ASP A 400 -2.83 9.71 -25.69
CA ASP A 400 -3.17 9.35 -27.07
C ASP A 400 -4.17 8.18 -27.14
N TRP A 401 -3.96 7.14 -26.34
CA TRP A 401 -4.76 5.91 -26.40
C TRP A 401 -6.06 5.99 -25.58
N PHE A 402 -6.11 6.85 -24.56
CA PHE A 402 -7.25 7.00 -23.65
C PHE A 402 -7.66 8.49 -23.51
N PRO A 403 -8.13 9.14 -24.60
CA PRO A 403 -8.39 10.57 -24.62
C PRO A 403 -9.54 11.01 -23.69
N ASP A 404 -10.43 10.09 -23.30
CA ASP A 404 -11.56 10.37 -22.41
C ASP A 404 -11.15 10.46 -20.92
N ASN A 405 -9.89 10.12 -20.59
CA ASN A 405 -9.35 10.16 -19.22
C ASN A 405 -7.91 10.73 -19.21
N PRO A 406 -7.67 11.96 -19.69
CA PRO A 406 -6.33 12.47 -19.90
C PRO A 406 -5.58 12.71 -18.57
N LEU A 407 -4.26 12.58 -18.61
CA LEU A 407 -3.37 12.98 -17.54
C LEU A 407 -3.28 14.52 -17.47
N PRO A 408 -3.57 15.15 -16.32
CA PRO A 408 -3.29 16.54 -16.07
C PRO A 408 -1.80 16.86 -16.28
N ALA A 409 -1.49 18.01 -16.88
CA ALA A 409 -0.09 18.44 -17.08
C ALA A 409 0.71 18.59 -15.76
N ALA A 410 0.03 18.72 -14.62
CA ALA A 410 0.61 18.85 -13.28
C ALA A 410 0.90 17.51 -12.59
N ASP A 411 0.36 16.38 -13.07
CA ASP A 411 0.55 15.05 -12.46
C ASP A 411 1.96 14.47 -12.69
N VAL A 412 2.79 15.17 -13.46
CA VAL A 412 4.20 14.83 -13.71
C VAL A 412 5.11 15.34 -12.57
N ASP A 413 4.58 16.02 -11.54
CA ASP A 413 5.39 16.44 -10.38
C ASP A 413 5.73 15.25 -9.47
N LYS A 414 6.80 14.57 -9.88
CA LYS A 414 7.51 13.45 -9.24
C LYS A 414 7.97 13.71 -7.81
N SER A 415 8.02 14.97 -7.39
CA SER A 415 8.73 15.40 -6.18
C SER A 415 7.89 15.38 -4.90
N LEU A 416 6.56 15.25 -5.00
CA LEU A 416 5.64 15.33 -3.85
C LEU A 416 5.24 13.97 -3.26
N LYS A 417 5.66 12.87 -3.87
CA LYS A 417 5.45 11.53 -3.31
C LYS A 417 6.71 11.20 -2.52
N ASP A 418 6.59 11.23 -1.18
CA ASP A 418 7.63 10.77 -0.24
C ASP A 418 8.30 9.47 -0.73
N ILE A 419 9.52 9.15 -0.28
CA ILE A 419 10.19 7.88 -0.61
C ILE A 419 9.27 6.71 -0.23
N THR A 420 8.45 6.28 -1.18
CA THR A 420 7.41 5.30 -1.01
C THR A 420 7.86 4.04 -1.70
N GLY A 421 8.27 3.08 -0.89
CA GLY A 421 8.72 1.77 -1.30
C GLY A 421 9.03 0.94 -0.07
N THR A 422 9.13 -0.37 -0.25
CA THR A 422 9.50 -1.25 0.84
C THR A 422 11.01 -1.13 1.13
N PHE A 423 11.41 -0.39 2.16
CA PHE A 423 12.82 -0.06 2.50
C PHE A 423 13.82 -1.22 2.34
N PRO A 424 13.52 -2.46 2.80
CA PRO A 424 14.38 -3.62 2.58
C PRO A 424 14.74 -3.88 1.12
N PHE A 425 13.89 -3.54 0.16
CA PHE A 425 14.09 -3.81 -1.26
C PHE A 425 14.58 -2.60 -2.07
N MET A 426 14.48 -1.38 -1.54
CA MET A 426 14.93 -0.17 -2.25
C MET A 426 16.40 -0.26 -2.69
N ALA A 427 16.70 0.26 -3.88
CA ALA A 427 18.06 0.37 -4.37
C ALA A 427 18.94 1.28 -3.49
N ILE A 428 20.25 0.99 -3.42
CA ILE A 428 21.24 1.74 -2.62
C ILE A 428 21.22 3.23 -2.97
N GLU A 429 21.12 3.59 -4.25
CA GLU A 429 21.10 4.98 -4.69
C GLU A 429 19.86 5.75 -4.22
N ILE A 430 18.68 5.10 -4.26
CA ILE A 430 17.43 5.66 -3.72
C ILE A 430 17.55 5.91 -2.21
N ILE A 431 18.15 4.96 -1.46
CA ILE A 431 18.37 5.12 -0.02
C ILE A 431 19.40 6.24 0.27
N LYS A 432 20.45 6.39 -0.54
CA LYS A 432 21.40 7.52 -0.41
C LYS A 432 20.72 8.87 -0.63
N ASN A 433 19.76 8.93 -1.57
CA ASN A 433 18.95 10.11 -1.81
C ASN A 433 18.08 10.44 -0.60
N SER A 434 17.44 9.43 0.02
CA SER A 434 16.66 9.64 1.25
C SER A 434 17.49 10.05 2.47
N ASP A 435 18.72 9.54 2.56
CA ASP A 435 19.66 9.88 3.65
C ASP A 435 20.24 11.30 3.51
N GLY A 436 19.92 12.03 2.44
CA GLY A 436 20.52 13.35 2.14
C GLY A 436 22.00 13.28 1.74
N VAL A 437 22.49 12.07 1.44
CA VAL A 437 23.89 11.79 1.08
C VAL A 437 24.11 11.90 -0.44
N ALA A 438 23.05 11.77 -1.24
CA ALA A 438 23.13 11.94 -2.68
C ALA A 438 23.54 13.38 -3.06
N ARG A 439 24.42 13.51 -4.05
CA ARG A 439 24.90 14.81 -4.54
C ARG A 439 23.86 15.55 -5.39
N HIS A 440 22.91 14.81 -5.97
CA HIS A 440 21.85 15.31 -6.85
C HIS A 440 20.56 14.52 -6.59
N PRO A 441 19.38 15.11 -6.88
CA PRO A 441 18.11 14.38 -6.84
C PRO A 441 18.16 13.15 -7.73
N VAL A 442 17.90 11.98 -7.16
CA VAL A 442 17.87 10.71 -7.89
C VAL A 442 16.45 10.46 -8.40
N LEU A 443 16.31 10.30 -9.72
CA LEU A 443 15.05 9.87 -10.33
C LEU A 443 15.00 8.34 -10.37
N HIS A 444 13.88 7.77 -9.93
CA HIS A 444 13.67 6.33 -10.01
C HIS A 444 13.63 5.88 -11.47
N GLY A 445 14.24 4.74 -11.77
CA GLY A 445 14.42 4.22 -13.12
C GLY A 445 14.44 2.70 -13.12
N PRO A 446 14.49 2.05 -14.30
CA PRO A 446 14.36 0.60 -14.40
C PRO A 446 15.49 -0.15 -13.66
N HIS A 447 16.70 0.40 -13.65
CA HIS A 447 17.85 -0.17 -12.95
C HIS A 447 17.68 -0.21 -11.42
N HIS A 448 16.87 0.69 -10.85
CA HIS A 448 16.52 0.67 -9.43
C HIS A 448 15.54 -0.47 -9.11
N ASP A 449 14.56 -0.72 -9.98
CA ASP A 449 13.64 -1.86 -9.85
C ASP A 449 14.38 -3.19 -10.06
N LEU A 450 15.32 -3.26 -11.00
CA LEU A 450 16.20 -4.42 -11.18
C LEU A 450 17.02 -4.69 -9.91
N GLU A 451 17.67 -3.67 -9.34
CA GLU A 451 18.36 -3.84 -8.04
C GLU A 451 17.40 -4.30 -6.94
N SER A 452 16.14 -3.85 -6.95
CA SER A 452 15.13 -4.29 -5.97
C SER A 452 14.80 -5.78 -6.08
N PHE A 453 14.76 -6.35 -7.30
CA PHE A 453 14.64 -7.79 -7.48
C PHE A 453 15.84 -8.57 -6.92
N PHE A 454 17.06 -8.02 -6.98
CA PHE A 454 18.22 -8.63 -6.35
C PHE A 454 18.06 -8.69 -4.83
N TRP A 455 17.64 -7.58 -4.21
CA TRP A 455 17.38 -7.54 -2.77
C TRP A 455 16.26 -8.49 -2.36
N LEU A 456 15.22 -8.63 -3.18
CA LEU A 456 14.16 -9.61 -2.98
C LEU A 456 14.69 -11.05 -3.02
N LEU A 457 15.55 -11.39 -3.99
CA LEU A 457 16.18 -12.70 -4.07
C LEU A 457 17.02 -12.99 -2.82
N VAL A 458 17.86 -12.04 -2.39
CA VAL A 458 18.67 -12.17 -1.16
C VAL A 458 17.77 -12.37 0.06
N TRP A 459 16.70 -11.61 0.18
CA TRP A 459 15.73 -11.75 1.27
C TRP A 459 15.10 -13.15 1.31
N MET A 460 14.66 -13.67 0.16
CA MET A 460 14.09 -15.02 0.08
C MET A 460 15.09 -16.08 0.51
N VAL A 461 16.34 -15.98 0.05
CA VAL A 461 17.41 -16.92 0.40
C VAL A 461 17.73 -16.87 1.90
N LEU A 462 17.87 -15.68 2.47
CA LEU A 462 18.25 -15.53 3.87
C LEU A 462 17.15 -15.95 4.86
N ARG A 463 15.89 -15.94 4.45
CA ARG A 463 14.75 -16.25 5.34
C ARG A 463 14.17 -17.65 5.12
N HIS A 464 14.17 -18.15 3.89
CA HIS A 464 13.40 -19.33 3.52
C HIS A 464 14.27 -20.49 3.01
N THR A 465 15.60 -20.40 3.17
CA THR A 465 16.53 -21.50 2.85
C THR A 465 17.51 -21.75 4.00
N ASP A 466 18.10 -22.94 4.05
CA ASP A 466 19.17 -23.31 4.99
C ASP A 466 20.57 -22.93 4.50
N LEU A 467 20.67 -22.25 3.36
CA LEU A 467 21.94 -21.86 2.75
C LEU A 467 22.70 -20.82 3.57
N ASN A 468 22.02 -20.15 4.50
CA ASN A 468 22.65 -19.24 5.44
C ASN A 468 22.52 -19.76 6.88
N LYS A 469 23.66 -19.97 7.54
CA LYS A 469 23.73 -20.53 8.91
C LYS A 469 23.53 -19.50 10.01
N ASP A 470 23.51 -18.20 9.67
CA ASP A 470 23.27 -17.13 10.64
C ASP A 470 21.78 -16.74 10.67
N PRO A 471 21.00 -17.12 11.70
CA PRO A 471 19.57 -16.82 11.77
C PRO A 471 19.27 -15.32 11.89
N LEU A 472 20.28 -14.49 12.17
CA LEU A 472 20.15 -13.03 12.26
C LEU A 472 20.61 -12.31 10.99
N ALA A 473 21.02 -13.03 9.95
CA ALA A 473 21.55 -12.45 8.72
C ALA A 473 20.62 -11.42 8.08
N CYS A 474 19.36 -11.81 7.87
CA CYS A 474 18.34 -10.95 7.27
C CYS A 474 18.15 -9.67 8.10
N SER A 475 18.05 -9.81 9.43
CA SER A 475 17.90 -8.67 10.35
C SER A 475 19.12 -7.75 10.32
N LYS A 476 20.34 -8.31 10.30
CA LYS A 476 21.59 -7.54 10.22
C LYS A 476 21.66 -6.70 8.93
N LEU A 477 21.17 -7.25 7.82
CA LEU A 477 21.21 -6.61 6.51
C LEU A 477 20.09 -5.59 6.31
N PHE A 478 18.86 -5.91 6.73
CA PHE A 478 17.66 -5.17 6.34
C PHE A 478 16.97 -4.37 7.46
N ASP A 479 17.19 -4.69 8.75
CA ASP A 479 16.49 -3.98 9.83
C ASP A 479 17.12 -2.63 10.18
N ARG A 480 18.37 -2.40 9.77
CA ARG A 480 19.04 -1.11 9.94
C ARG A 480 18.67 -0.19 8.78
N LEU A 481 18.13 0.98 9.12
CA LEU A 481 17.90 2.04 8.14
C LEU A 481 19.23 2.54 7.59
N GLY A 482 19.26 2.80 6.28
CA GLY A 482 20.42 3.38 5.58
C GLY A 482 21.10 2.43 4.60
N HIS A 483 21.87 3.01 3.69
CA HIS A 483 22.44 2.30 2.54
C HIS A 483 23.72 1.48 2.85
N GLN A 484 24.35 1.70 4.01
CA GLN A 484 25.69 1.17 4.31
C GLN A 484 25.73 -0.36 4.36
N MET A 485 24.77 -1.02 5.02
CA MET A 485 24.77 -2.49 5.15
C MET A 485 24.61 -3.18 3.81
N LYS A 486 23.76 -2.63 2.93
CA LYS A 486 23.60 -3.10 1.54
C LYS A 486 24.88 -2.91 0.73
N ARG A 487 25.53 -1.75 0.87
CA ARG A 487 26.81 -1.48 0.22
C ARG A 487 27.89 -2.46 0.67
N ASP A 488 28.01 -2.69 1.97
CA ASP A 488 29.00 -3.60 2.55
C ASP A 488 28.75 -5.03 2.06
N TYR A 489 27.50 -5.50 2.05
CA TYR A 489 27.14 -6.82 1.51
C TYR A 489 27.50 -7.00 0.03
N VAL A 490 27.29 -5.96 -0.79
CA VAL A 490 27.61 -6.04 -2.22
C VAL A 490 29.13 -6.09 -2.47
N LEU A 491 29.93 -5.45 -1.61
CA LEU A 491 31.39 -5.47 -1.69
C LEU A 491 31.99 -6.76 -1.09
N GLU A 492 31.53 -7.12 0.10
CA GLU A 492 31.99 -8.25 0.90
C GLU A 492 30.75 -9.02 1.40
N PRO A 493 30.21 -9.95 0.59
CA PRO A 493 28.99 -10.66 0.94
C PRO A 493 29.23 -11.57 2.14
N MET A 494 28.19 -11.74 2.96
CA MET A 494 28.23 -12.78 3.97
C MET A 494 28.26 -14.17 3.32
N PRO A 495 28.94 -15.16 3.91
CA PRO A 495 29.04 -16.49 3.32
C PRO A 495 27.67 -17.17 3.18
N ILE A 496 27.34 -17.60 1.97
CA ILE A 496 26.19 -18.45 1.65
C ILE A 496 26.74 -19.82 1.23
N ASP A 497 26.10 -20.88 1.71
CA ASP A 497 26.42 -22.27 1.36
C ASP A 497 26.24 -22.49 -0.16
N ASN A 498 27.23 -23.12 -0.78
CA ASN A 498 27.28 -23.32 -2.23
C ASN A 498 26.79 -24.72 -2.68
N THR A 499 26.19 -25.49 -1.77
CA THR A 499 25.52 -26.76 -2.07
C THR A 499 24.48 -26.62 -3.16
N ASN A 500 23.67 -25.55 -3.13
CA ASN A 500 22.83 -25.15 -4.25
C ASN A 500 23.62 -24.32 -5.27
N ARG A 501 24.40 -25.02 -6.10
CA ARG A 501 25.32 -24.40 -7.07
C ARG A 501 24.63 -23.47 -8.09
N PRO A 502 23.46 -23.81 -8.69
CA PRO A 502 22.77 -22.90 -9.59
C PRO A 502 22.41 -21.58 -8.92
N LEU A 503 21.78 -21.62 -7.75
CA LEU A 503 21.36 -20.44 -7.01
C LEU A 503 22.58 -19.60 -6.55
N TYR A 504 23.63 -20.25 -6.06
CA TYR A 504 24.87 -19.58 -5.69
C TYR A 504 25.50 -18.83 -6.88
N ALA A 505 25.59 -19.49 -8.05
CA ALA A 505 26.11 -18.87 -9.26
C ALA A 505 25.27 -17.68 -9.74
N LEU A 506 23.94 -17.75 -9.60
CA LEU A 506 23.03 -16.64 -9.87
C LEU A 506 23.31 -15.46 -8.93
N LEU A 507 23.33 -15.71 -7.62
CA LEU A 507 23.56 -14.69 -6.60
C LEU A 507 24.89 -13.95 -6.84
N GLU A 508 25.97 -14.67 -7.12
CA GLU A 508 27.28 -14.06 -7.36
C GLU A 508 27.31 -13.19 -8.63
N ARG A 509 26.78 -13.71 -9.75
CA ARG A 509 26.75 -12.96 -11.01
C ARG A 509 25.87 -11.71 -10.90
N TYR A 510 24.71 -11.83 -10.25
CA TYR A 510 23.81 -10.71 -10.05
C TYR A 510 24.39 -9.69 -9.06
N ARG A 511 25.01 -10.15 -7.97
CA ARG A 511 25.72 -9.29 -7.00
C ARG A 511 26.81 -8.47 -7.67
N GLU A 512 27.64 -9.06 -8.53
CA GLU A 512 28.69 -8.30 -9.24
C GLU A 512 28.09 -7.25 -10.19
N ALA A 513 26.95 -7.52 -10.84
CA ALA A 513 26.26 -6.51 -11.64
C ALA A 513 25.74 -5.34 -10.77
N VAL A 514 25.14 -5.63 -9.61
CA VAL A 514 24.69 -4.63 -8.63
C VAL A 514 25.87 -3.85 -8.04
N LYS A 515 27.00 -4.50 -7.84
CA LYS A 515 28.25 -3.88 -7.40
C LYS A 515 28.75 -2.87 -8.42
N ILE A 516 28.83 -3.25 -9.69
CA ILE A 516 29.26 -2.36 -10.78
C ILE A 516 28.34 -1.13 -10.89
N GLN A 517 27.04 -1.28 -10.67
CA GLN A 517 26.11 -0.14 -10.58
C GLN A 517 26.43 0.81 -9.43
N ASN A 518 26.87 0.28 -8.28
CA ASN A 518 27.01 1.04 -7.04
C ASN A 518 28.45 1.47 -6.71
N LEU A 519 29.43 1.13 -7.57
CA LEU A 519 30.79 1.63 -7.46
C LEU A 519 30.84 3.14 -7.79
N PRO A 520 31.71 3.91 -7.14
CA PRO A 520 31.93 5.29 -7.53
C PRO A 520 32.38 5.34 -9.00
N PRO A 521 31.96 6.36 -9.78
CA PRO A 521 32.43 6.52 -11.15
C PRO A 521 33.96 6.53 -11.16
N PRO A 522 34.61 5.98 -12.19
CA PRO A 522 36.06 5.96 -12.28
C PRO A 522 36.57 7.40 -12.07
N SER A 523 37.56 7.55 -11.20
CA SER A 523 38.30 8.81 -11.06
C SER A 523 38.68 9.27 -12.46
N LYS A 524 38.39 10.55 -12.78
CA LYS A 524 38.75 11.16 -14.07
C LYS A 524 40.14 10.68 -14.54
N PRO A 525 40.36 10.43 -15.84
CA PRO A 525 41.72 10.28 -16.33
C PRO A 525 42.52 11.52 -15.93
N ASP A 526 43.78 11.30 -15.54
CA ASP A 526 44.69 12.33 -15.06
C ASP A 526 44.57 13.64 -15.85
N ASN A 527 44.59 14.76 -15.13
CA ASN A 527 44.48 16.13 -15.65
C ASN A 527 45.56 16.49 -16.69
N ASP A 528 46.48 15.58 -17.03
CA ASP A 528 47.56 15.78 -18.00
C ASP A 528 47.03 15.88 -19.46
N ALA A 529 45.82 15.41 -19.75
CA ALA A 529 45.24 15.50 -21.10
C ALA A 529 44.60 16.88 -21.42
N GLU A 530 44.13 17.63 -20.41
CA GLU A 530 43.58 18.99 -20.61
C GLU A 530 44.68 20.02 -20.91
N GLU A 531 45.91 19.78 -20.44
CA GLU A 531 47.08 20.60 -20.75
C GLU A 531 47.62 20.40 -22.19
N LEU A 532 47.30 19.25 -22.82
CA LEU A 532 47.83 18.88 -24.14
C LEU A 532 46.88 19.19 -25.32
N PHE A 533 45.56 19.17 -25.10
CA PHE A 533 44.59 19.27 -26.21
C PHE A 533 43.58 20.42 -26.11
N GLY A 534 43.61 21.21 -25.02
CA GLY A 534 42.69 22.34 -24.82
C GLY A 534 41.22 21.91 -24.64
N PRO A 535 40.32 22.84 -24.27
CA PRO A 535 38.93 22.51 -23.96
C PRO A 535 38.18 22.08 -25.23
N ALA A 536 37.42 20.98 -25.12
CA ALA A 536 36.58 20.48 -26.20
C ALA A 536 35.48 21.51 -26.57
N PRO A 537 35.13 21.63 -27.87
CA PRO A 537 34.14 22.61 -28.31
C PRO A 537 32.75 22.27 -27.77
N THR A 538 32.12 23.27 -27.16
CA THR A 538 30.72 23.21 -26.70
C THR A 538 29.78 23.20 -27.90
N SER A 539 29.31 22.01 -28.30
CA SER A 539 28.17 21.90 -29.21
C SER A 539 26.88 21.79 -28.39
N SER A 540 26.08 22.86 -28.44
CA SER A 540 24.65 22.79 -28.20
C SER A 540 24.01 21.87 -29.24
N ASN A 541 23.49 20.73 -28.83
CA ASN A 541 22.36 20.08 -29.48
C ASN A 541 21.72 19.06 -28.54
N THR A 542 20.39 19.12 -28.51
CA THR A 542 19.48 18.18 -27.87
C THR A 542 19.76 16.76 -28.36
N ALA A 543 20.48 15.99 -27.56
CA ALA A 543 20.49 14.54 -27.60
C ALA A 543 20.25 14.08 -26.16
N GLU A 544 19.23 13.25 -25.97
CA GLU A 544 18.91 12.62 -24.70
C GLU A 544 20.18 12.10 -24.03
N ALA A 545 20.49 12.60 -22.83
CA ALA A 545 21.62 12.11 -22.07
C ALA A 545 21.39 10.61 -21.77
N PRO A 546 22.38 9.72 -21.94
CA PRO A 546 22.25 8.32 -21.60
C PRO A 546 21.92 8.20 -20.11
N ILE A 547 20.85 7.46 -19.78
CA ILE A 547 20.41 7.25 -18.40
C ILE A 547 21.55 6.55 -17.64
N PRO A 548 22.04 7.10 -16.51
CA PRO A 548 23.19 6.56 -15.80
C PRO A 548 22.75 5.40 -14.91
N GLY A 549 22.64 4.20 -15.46
CA GLY A 549 22.42 2.97 -14.71
C GLY A 549 23.04 1.79 -15.44
N ASN A 550 23.94 1.04 -14.78
CA ASN A 550 24.65 -0.06 -15.41
C ASN A 550 23.81 -1.35 -15.50
N LEU A 551 22.75 -1.50 -14.69
CA LEU A 551 21.87 -2.67 -14.78
C LEU A 551 20.90 -2.55 -15.95
N LYS A 552 21.03 -3.45 -16.93
CA LYS A 552 20.12 -3.58 -18.06
C LYS A 552 19.35 -4.90 -18.01
N TYR A 553 18.16 -4.90 -18.60
CA TYR A 553 17.32 -6.10 -18.69
C TYR A 553 18.03 -7.26 -19.39
N GLU A 554 18.70 -6.99 -20.50
CA GLU A 554 19.41 -8.01 -21.29
C GLU A 554 20.45 -8.76 -20.47
N ASP A 555 21.22 -8.03 -19.65
CA ASP A 555 22.26 -8.59 -18.79
C ASP A 555 21.64 -9.47 -17.68
N ILE A 556 20.66 -8.93 -16.95
CA ILE A 556 20.07 -9.62 -15.80
C ILE A 556 19.19 -10.80 -16.23
N LEU A 557 18.29 -10.61 -17.19
CA LEU A 557 17.49 -11.72 -17.73
C LEU A 557 18.39 -12.76 -18.39
N GLY A 558 19.50 -12.34 -19.00
CA GLY A 558 20.53 -13.23 -19.53
C GLY A 558 21.16 -14.10 -18.44
N ILE A 559 21.53 -13.51 -17.29
CA ILE A 559 22.06 -14.25 -16.12
C ILE A 559 21.03 -15.28 -15.63
N LEU A 560 19.77 -14.89 -15.43
CA LEU A 560 18.72 -15.79 -14.94
C LEU A 560 18.47 -16.92 -15.93
N LYS A 561 18.32 -16.61 -17.22
CA LYS A 561 18.11 -17.61 -18.29
C LYS A 561 19.28 -18.59 -18.39
N ALA A 562 20.51 -18.10 -18.24
CA ALA A 562 21.70 -18.95 -18.26
C ALA A 562 21.69 -19.97 -17.12
N VAL A 563 21.24 -19.58 -15.92
CA VAL A 563 21.17 -20.49 -14.77
C VAL A 563 19.96 -21.42 -14.84
N LEU A 564 18.79 -20.93 -15.25
CA LEU A 564 17.54 -21.71 -15.30
C LEU A 564 17.52 -22.76 -16.42
N VAL A 565 18.01 -22.39 -17.62
CA VAL A 565 17.79 -23.18 -18.85
C VAL A 565 19.10 -23.70 -19.44
N GLN A 566 20.18 -22.92 -19.41
CA GLN A 566 21.43 -23.25 -20.13
C GLN A 566 22.45 -23.97 -19.25
N SER A 567 22.30 -23.90 -17.94
CA SER A 567 23.22 -24.48 -16.98
C SER A 567 23.09 -26.00 -16.94
N LYS A 568 24.23 -26.69 -16.96
CA LYS A 568 24.30 -28.13 -16.67
C LYS A 568 24.35 -28.43 -15.17
N LEU A 569 24.32 -27.41 -14.31
CA LEU A 569 24.32 -27.59 -12.86
C LEU A 569 22.97 -28.16 -12.43
N PRO A 570 22.93 -29.29 -11.71
CA PRO A 570 21.68 -29.85 -11.22
C PRO A 570 21.12 -28.95 -10.12
N TRP A 571 19.81 -28.68 -10.19
CA TRP A 571 19.06 -28.10 -9.09
C TRP A 571 18.82 -29.18 -8.02
N PRO A 572 18.76 -28.82 -6.72
CA PRO A 572 18.37 -29.76 -5.67
C PRO A 572 16.94 -30.26 -5.87
N GLU A 573 16.65 -31.50 -5.47
CA GLU A 573 15.32 -32.12 -5.64
C GLU A 573 14.35 -31.84 -4.48
N ASN A 574 14.86 -31.39 -3.31
CA ASN A 574 14.07 -31.21 -2.09
C ASN A 574 14.48 -29.93 -1.32
N ASP A 575 14.47 -28.78 -2.01
CA ASP A 575 14.84 -27.48 -1.44
C ASP A 575 13.64 -26.51 -1.36
N LYS A 576 12.50 -27.05 -0.93
CA LYS A 576 11.29 -26.29 -0.63
C LYS A 576 11.57 -25.19 0.40
N ALA A 577 10.80 -24.11 0.31
CA ALA A 577 10.83 -23.03 1.27
C ALA A 577 10.70 -23.52 2.71
N GLN A 578 11.58 -23.02 3.58
CA GLN A 578 11.51 -23.23 5.01
C GLN A 578 10.65 -22.15 5.67
N GLU A 579 9.90 -22.55 6.69
CA GLU A 579 9.18 -21.60 7.54
C GLU A 579 10.19 -20.71 8.26
N PHE A 580 10.12 -19.40 8.01
CA PHE A 580 10.98 -18.45 8.71
C PHE A 580 10.49 -18.23 10.13
N LEU A 581 11.16 -18.87 11.09
CA LEU A 581 10.92 -18.64 12.51
C LEU A 581 11.73 -17.42 12.97
N LEU A 582 11.03 -16.40 13.48
CA LEU A 582 11.69 -15.24 14.10
C LEU A 582 12.64 -15.74 15.22
N PRO A 583 13.92 -15.33 15.21
CA PRO A 583 14.85 -15.72 16.26
C PRO A 583 14.26 -15.37 17.62
N SER A 584 14.13 -16.37 18.50
CA SER A 584 13.58 -16.14 19.83
C SER A 584 14.45 -15.09 20.51
N THR A 585 13.88 -13.93 20.83
CA THR A 585 14.55 -12.96 21.69
C THR A 585 14.94 -13.71 22.96
N ARG A 586 16.25 -13.83 23.24
CA ARG A 586 16.75 -14.50 24.43
C ARG A 586 16.00 -13.95 25.64
N LYS A 587 15.06 -14.72 26.19
CA LYS A 587 14.46 -14.47 27.49
C LYS A 587 15.59 -14.54 28.50
N ALA A 588 15.93 -13.40 29.11
CA ALA A 588 16.56 -13.40 30.42
C ALA A 588 15.72 -14.29 31.33
N GLY A 589 16.35 -15.30 31.93
CA GLY A 589 15.68 -16.36 32.65
C GLY A 589 14.76 -15.82 33.75
N ARG A 590 13.49 -16.23 33.70
CA ARG A 590 12.64 -16.26 34.89
C ARG A 590 11.77 -17.53 34.85
N LYS A 591 11.81 -18.24 35.97
CA LYS A 591 11.22 -19.57 36.21
C LYS A 591 9.74 -19.62 35.84
N LYS A 592 9.33 -20.84 35.46
CA LYS A 592 7.96 -21.30 35.22
C LYS A 592 7.00 -20.79 36.30
N ASP A 593 5.99 -20.02 35.89
CA ASP A 593 4.66 -20.13 36.45
C ASP A 593 3.63 -19.87 35.34
N GLY A 594 2.54 -20.65 35.36
CA GLY A 594 1.59 -20.79 34.26
C GLY A 594 0.74 -19.55 34.03
N SER A 595 0.93 -18.90 32.89
CA SER A 595 0.02 -17.88 32.34
C SER A 595 0.45 -17.60 30.90
N LEU A 596 -0.35 -18.05 29.93
CA LEU A 596 -0.18 -17.76 28.51
C LEU A 596 -0.40 -16.25 28.28
N ARG A 597 0.68 -15.47 28.32
CA ARG A 597 0.73 -14.12 27.77
C ARG A 597 1.20 -14.20 26.32
N VAL A 598 0.28 -13.95 25.39
CA VAL A 598 0.56 -13.69 23.97
C VAL A 598 1.42 -12.43 23.89
N SER A 599 2.72 -12.63 23.66
CA SER A 599 3.70 -11.59 23.36
C SER A 599 3.71 -11.40 21.85
N MET A 600 2.90 -10.47 21.34
CA MET A 600 3.00 -10.02 19.94
C MET A 600 4.36 -9.36 19.70
N MET A 601 5.22 -10.07 18.97
CA MET A 601 6.39 -9.49 18.32
C MET A 601 5.92 -8.48 17.26
N LYS A 602 6.66 -7.38 17.16
CA LYS A 602 6.48 -6.36 16.14
C LYS A 602 6.73 -6.99 14.77
N ASN A 603 5.66 -7.23 14.01
CA ASN A 603 5.80 -7.43 12.57
C ASN A 603 6.25 -6.10 11.96
N ALA A 604 7.45 -6.10 11.39
CA ALA A 604 7.83 -5.12 10.38
C ALA A 604 7.07 -5.47 9.10
N THR A 605 5.79 -5.11 9.05
CA THR A 605 5.05 -4.97 7.79
C THR A 605 5.34 -3.59 7.24
N GLY A 606 5.75 -3.53 5.98
CA GLY A 606 6.15 -2.32 5.26
C GLY A 606 5.02 -1.31 5.09
N ASP A 607 4.70 -0.59 6.15
CA ASP A 607 3.93 0.64 6.09
C ASP A 607 4.76 1.73 6.78
N SER A 608 5.48 2.51 5.96
CA SER A 608 6.20 3.70 6.39
C SER A 608 5.18 4.78 6.76
N SER A 609 4.59 4.68 7.95
CA SER A 609 3.97 5.83 8.60
C SER A 609 5.08 6.62 9.28
N ALA A 610 5.38 7.78 8.72
CA ALA A 610 6.25 8.77 9.32
C ALA A 610 5.87 8.97 10.79
N SER A 611 6.86 8.90 11.66
CA SER A 611 6.76 9.48 12.99
C SER A 611 6.35 10.94 12.82
N LEU A 612 5.17 11.30 13.34
CA LEU A 612 4.73 12.68 13.49
C LEU A 612 5.77 13.44 14.33
N SER A 613 6.71 14.11 13.68
CA SER A 613 7.35 15.29 14.24
C SER A 613 6.46 16.47 13.85
N ALA A 614 5.92 17.16 14.85
CA ALA A 614 5.11 18.34 14.67
C ALA A 614 5.98 19.45 14.05
N GLY A 615 5.86 19.64 12.73
CA GLY A 615 6.43 20.77 12.01
C GLY A 615 5.74 22.05 12.45
N THR A 616 6.34 22.77 13.39
CA THR A 616 5.98 24.15 13.71
C THR A 616 6.50 25.03 12.57
N THR A 617 5.59 25.60 11.78
CA THR A 617 5.91 26.61 10.76
C THR A 617 6.35 27.91 11.43
N ALA A 618 7.66 28.06 11.64
CA ALA A 618 8.26 29.36 11.93
C ALA A 618 8.59 30.05 10.60
N VAL A 619 7.85 31.11 10.30
CA VAL A 619 8.09 32.02 9.18
C VAL A 619 9.43 32.75 9.41
N ALA A 620 10.47 32.36 8.68
CA ALA A 620 11.73 33.09 8.61
C ALA A 620 11.65 34.14 7.49
N GLY A 621 11.25 35.36 7.85
CA GLY A 621 11.40 36.53 6.98
C GLY A 621 12.85 37.01 6.98
N GLY A 622 13.58 36.69 5.91
CA GLY A 622 14.86 37.33 5.61
C GLY A 622 14.63 38.61 4.80
N SER A 623 14.92 39.77 5.39
CA SER A 623 15.23 40.97 4.61
C SER A 623 16.52 41.58 5.14
N GLY A 624 17.50 41.68 4.25
CA GLY A 624 18.80 42.27 4.53
C GLY A 624 18.82 43.78 4.28
N SER A 625 19.64 44.43 5.11
CA SER A 625 20.43 45.64 4.81
C SER A 625 19.73 47.01 4.86
N LYS A 626 20.08 47.81 5.88
CA LYS A 626 20.85 49.05 5.72
C LYS A 626 21.21 49.74 7.06
N LYS A 627 22.54 49.92 7.23
CA LYS A 627 23.28 51.12 7.70
C LYS A 627 23.04 51.73 9.11
N ARG A 628 24.19 51.88 9.80
CA ARG A 628 24.63 52.96 10.71
C ARG A 628 23.84 53.11 12.03
N ALA A 629 24.36 53.56 13.15
CA ALA A 629 25.69 53.77 13.72
C ALA A 629 25.42 54.26 15.17
N ALA A 630 26.31 53.92 16.10
CA ALA A 630 26.66 54.66 17.31
C ALA A 630 25.67 54.79 18.50
N ALA A 631 26.29 54.53 19.66
CA ALA A 631 26.22 55.26 20.93
C ALA A 631 25.10 54.98 21.95
N GLU A 632 25.56 54.36 23.04
CA GLU A 632 25.48 54.83 24.43
C GLU A 632 24.15 54.85 25.22
N ALA A 633 24.27 54.22 26.40
CA ALA A 633 23.83 54.65 27.72
C ALA A 633 22.33 54.69 28.08
N GLY A 634 22.03 53.93 29.15
CA GLY A 634 21.57 54.57 30.38
C GLY A 634 20.06 54.57 30.66
N VAL A 635 19.65 53.65 31.54
CA VAL A 635 18.95 53.91 32.83
C VAL A 635 17.63 54.73 32.84
N ARG A 636 16.69 54.18 33.64
CA ARG A 636 15.56 54.78 34.41
C ARG A 636 14.13 54.68 33.84
N LEU A 637 13.39 53.79 34.50
CA LEU A 637 12.15 54.03 35.28
C LEU A 637 11.42 55.37 35.09
N GLY A 638 10.12 55.29 34.87
CA GLY A 638 9.17 56.39 35.06
C GLY A 638 7.73 55.97 34.79
N GLU A 639 6.98 55.71 35.87
CA GLU A 639 5.52 55.64 35.90
C GLU A 639 4.88 56.96 35.43
N GLY A 640 3.65 56.92 34.91
CA GLY A 640 2.92 58.14 34.59
C GLY A 640 1.58 57.96 33.90
N SER A 641 0.55 57.80 34.71
CA SER A 641 -0.89 57.93 34.40
C SER A 641 -1.28 59.08 33.47
N GLY A 642 -2.35 58.90 32.67
CA GLY A 642 -2.97 60.01 31.95
C GLY A 642 -4.25 59.67 31.18
N SER A 643 -5.37 59.66 31.87
CA SER A 643 -6.74 59.68 31.34
C SER A 643 -6.97 60.81 30.31
N LYS A 644 -7.74 60.53 29.24
CA LYS A 644 -8.68 61.51 28.67
C LYS A 644 -9.84 60.86 27.89
N LYS A 645 -11.03 61.33 28.25
CA LYS A 645 -12.38 61.03 27.77
C LYS A 645 -12.67 61.59 26.37
N ALA A 646 -13.83 61.13 25.86
CA ALA A 646 -14.76 61.79 24.93
C ALA A 646 -14.48 61.53 23.43
N LYS A 647 -15.46 61.37 22.54
CA LYS A 647 -16.92 61.46 22.62
C LYS A 647 -17.52 60.82 21.33
N THR A 648 -18.66 60.14 21.49
CA THR A 648 -19.86 60.09 20.62
C THR A 648 -19.79 60.43 19.12
N ALA A 649 -20.34 59.55 18.26
CA ALA A 649 -21.37 59.92 17.28
C ALA A 649 -22.16 58.68 16.80
N GLU A 650 -23.44 58.62 17.16
CA GLU A 650 -24.47 57.82 16.51
C GLU A 650 -24.74 58.37 15.10
N GLY A 651 -25.16 57.49 14.19
CA GLY A 651 -25.55 57.84 12.82
C GLY A 651 -26.31 56.72 12.15
N THR A 652 -27.57 56.55 12.56
CA THR A 652 -28.61 55.70 11.97
C THR A 652 -29.00 56.17 10.56
N VAL A 653 -29.31 55.26 9.61
CA VAL A 653 -30.39 55.29 8.58
C VAL A 653 -30.15 54.08 7.63
N LYS A 654 -30.91 52.98 7.74
CA LYS A 654 -32.18 52.65 7.04
C LYS A 654 -32.10 52.44 5.51
N SER A 655 -32.29 51.17 5.12
CA SER A 655 -33.40 50.65 4.29
C SER A 655 -33.16 50.21 2.84
N ARG A 656 -33.95 49.16 2.50
CA ARG A 656 -34.33 48.56 1.19
C ARG A 656 -33.36 47.50 0.66
N GLY A 657 -33.75 46.28 0.29
CA GLY A 657 -35.07 45.66 0.15
C GLY A 657 -35.23 44.94 -1.21
N LYS A 658 -35.83 43.73 -1.16
CA LYS A 658 -36.33 42.82 -2.23
C LYS A 658 -35.32 41.79 -2.76
N LYS A 659 -35.49 40.47 -2.53
CA LYS A 659 -36.54 39.53 -3.01
C LYS A 659 -36.65 39.47 -4.53
N LYS A 660 -36.29 38.32 -5.11
CA LYS A 660 -37.22 37.20 -5.26
C LYS A 660 -36.47 35.88 -5.07
#